data_AF-A0A1E1IUE4-F1
#
_entry.id   AF-A0A1E1IUE4-F1
#
_cell.length_a   1.000
_cell.length_b   1.000
_cell.length_c   1.000
_cell.angle_alpha   90.00
_cell.angle_beta   90.00
_cell.angle_gamma   90.00
#
_symmetry.space_group_name_H-M   'P 1'
#
loop_
_entity.id
_entity.type
_entity.pdbx_description
1 polymer ?
#
loop_
_entity_poly.entity_id
_entity_poly.type
_entity_poly.pdbx_seq_one_letter_code
_entity_poly.pdbx_strand_id
1 'polypeptide(L)'
;MNPLLARDYEVPKKPIFRLEGRTVVQSTEASAFMPNSITDSVMYSTNGHLGLRHLSEVERVGFKTEVLMNGIYHEEPTDTWEFKGIPRTNQVGASICTVDFDCMLDGESGTLSSIPHRELNLDDGAYRSKCSDVMSADNGVIFDTNYMRTVALSDLSAWGAQVCYTDFRLSDIGSPVSVGSVSNAGLDNGVMSSSAPHSFSMDSMSDRAQQTHQSLTIDRPQESLNYRIELVVLISINQECWDVVHEGMDRICQSSLTSDSAVTTFTEVSCVVNYGDRYNLLQAEVQSTPWARDPESDTTSPFLRDLYNVNASGSRDGPSSYSNKEGKVHGRSDRHGRDTSAFRRPDTWNYHAFHSPNKAQRSYVIKKRFMLTLTPERVPDSVVLTFRACHKRAVTEQRLRALPTVEEMIADQRAALELFWKTFDADVKLQDDLSPSRSSLPFVYNAFRMFMVSHGLEGGLSRSGLSAAGDGLLFNLSEYIYYGLYYLLTQPEACLLLLKSVYHMLPQSRKYARVLAMNRGAVFPLKTISGVHSTHPANVSNARFHVNAEIGFLIALYDDASENIPAEDRLLLLELMMESARIWPQCGEWQDDHTVFRLDNIAGTDEYNSNASGNFYVNISARRHISSAFSFLDRQQGHLTEEQLNSVFASLGMTRHEMAELQAVGNGIVVPQRHERLGVYMVHDNFDTLLDWGNDRARHPLHLNYHPIHIYRRKLIDVPEVLLGMLLYPDEFDQRDFRQNFEYYLPLCTFDSPESLFVMVHALCRARSSFSQPMPLLRSLANIDLDNIVYSAEGGLHFSAIATTLPGLIFGCGGVRLSHKGLQVNPILPARVERYSFTIKWRGAVLRVLVDYVNITYDLLSGASLRFIHGARGERIHLHTGFGHCPKITHLAIPRTRLSQVAQFDGVVLLSDCLFDNLLEYSYRSWYKTLETLFDTYRVLHNRPIPPLTPEEFIEKVVYQCEDGEISFSGIGHILQRRGVHLELGTPEDAEIVETRYGLANAKVAEMTEMVLMTPPPVNPGLFSLLKCLVENGVALAVVSYSRTLKQLLASNPQLTRLFVASIDGEEAHDWKIKGQPHLDLYIRAAEKIHVDTSRCLVISHHLDRGFNAKEMSRFRMFIDVEDPFVSSRFPSSPYPTLTPEESQETGRYNPVVCRLKLSQIPSTIDELEDLVDGRSV
;
A
#
# COMPACT_ATOMS: atom_id res chain seq x y z
N MET A 1 -14.91 -12.26 3.41
CA MET A 1 -15.17 -10.81 3.33
C MET A 1 -16.50 -10.59 2.63
N ASN A 2 -17.24 -9.53 2.98
CA ASN A 2 -18.47 -9.15 2.30
C ASN A 2 -18.11 -8.23 1.11
N PRO A 3 -18.27 -8.66 -0.15
CA PRO A 3 -17.85 -7.87 -1.31
C PRO A 3 -18.67 -6.59 -1.54
N LEU A 4 -19.83 -6.44 -0.88
CA LEU A 4 -20.63 -5.22 -0.93
C LEU A 4 -20.13 -4.15 0.04
N LEU A 5 -19.39 -4.54 1.09
CA LEU A 5 -18.95 -3.64 2.15
C LEU A 5 -17.44 -3.44 2.20
N ALA A 6 -16.65 -4.43 1.78
CA ALA A 6 -15.20 -4.35 1.82
C ALA A 6 -14.66 -3.53 0.64
N ARG A 7 -13.69 -2.67 0.92
CA ARG A 7 -12.92 -1.96 -0.10
C ARG A 7 -12.10 -2.96 -0.91
N ASP A 8 -12.17 -2.84 -2.22
CA ASP A 8 -11.29 -3.59 -3.11
C ASP A 8 -9.94 -2.89 -3.24
N TYR A 9 -8.88 -3.65 -3.02
CA TYR A 9 -7.51 -3.22 -3.22
C TYR A 9 -6.92 -4.02 -4.37
N GLU A 10 -6.80 -3.40 -5.53
CA GLU A 10 -6.16 -4.02 -6.69
C GLU A 10 -4.74 -3.47 -6.83
N VAL A 11 -3.76 -4.35 -6.60
CA VAL A 11 -2.35 -4.05 -6.92
C VAL A 11 -2.19 -4.21 -8.43
N PRO A 12 -1.84 -3.15 -9.17
CA PRO A 12 -1.76 -3.22 -10.62
C PRO A 12 -0.68 -4.21 -11.07
N LYS A 13 -0.94 -4.94 -12.18
CA LYS A 13 0.07 -5.84 -12.80
C LYS A 13 1.31 -5.06 -13.25
N LYS A 14 1.14 -3.83 -13.73
CA LYS A 14 2.23 -2.93 -14.14
C LYS A 14 2.58 -1.98 -12.98
N PRO A 15 3.76 -2.10 -12.37
CA PRO A 15 4.13 -1.25 -11.23
C PRO A 15 4.57 0.15 -11.68
N ILE A 16 4.31 1.14 -10.82
CA ILE A 16 4.79 2.53 -11.01
C ILE A 16 6.31 2.59 -10.77
N PHE A 17 6.81 1.80 -9.81
CA PHE A 17 8.23 1.74 -9.45
C PHE A 17 8.76 0.30 -9.55
N ARG A 18 10.02 0.16 -9.96
CA ARG A 18 10.73 -1.13 -10.03
C ARG A 18 11.96 -1.08 -9.14
N LEU A 19 12.43 -2.25 -8.70
CA LEU A 19 13.66 -2.38 -7.92
C LEU A 19 14.78 -2.96 -8.79
N GLU A 20 15.81 -2.17 -9.05
CA GLU A 20 17.02 -2.58 -9.76
C GLU A 20 18.18 -2.67 -8.76
N GLY A 21 18.49 -3.88 -8.30
CA GLY A 21 19.40 -4.07 -7.17
C GLY A 21 18.81 -3.50 -5.88
N ARG A 22 19.36 -2.38 -5.39
CA ARG A 22 18.83 -1.58 -4.26
C ARG A 22 18.41 -0.18 -4.69
N THR A 23 18.15 0.03 -5.98
CA THR A 23 17.72 1.31 -6.52
C THR A 23 16.26 1.22 -6.93
N VAL A 24 15.44 2.13 -6.42
CA VAL A 24 14.03 2.28 -6.83
C VAL A 24 14.00 3.20 -8.04
N VAL A 25 13.48 2.69 -9.16
CA VAL A 25 13.45 3.39 -10.45
C VAL A 25 12.00 3.62 -10.88
N GLN A 26 11.69 4.79 -11.43
CA GLN A 26 10.36 5.08 -12.00
C GLN A 26 10.18 4.31 -13.33
N SER A 27 9.05 3.60 -13.47
CA SER A 27 8.69 2.88 -14.69
C SER A 27 8.23 3.84 -15.79
N THR A 28 8.86 3.79 -16.97
CA THR A 28 8.54 4.65 -18.13
C THR A 28 7.16 4.35 -18.73
N GLU A 29 6.69 3.11 -18.67
CA GLU A 29 5.36 2.73 -19.15
C GLU A 29 4.23 3.31 -18.29
N ALA A 30 4.46 3.44 -16.97
CA ALA A 30 3.46 3.91 -16.01
C ALA A 30 3.52 5.44 -15.83
N SER A 31 4.69 6.06 -16.05
CA SER A 31 4.87 7.50 -15.87
C SER A 31 4.02 8.36 -16.78
N ALA A 32 3.61 7.86 -17.95
CA ALA A 32 2.74 8.58 -18.89
C ALA A 32 1.31 8.79 -18.37
N PHE A 33 0.86 8.01 -17.39
CA PHE A 33 -0.54 7.98 -16.94
C PHE A 33 -0.73 8.42 -15.48
N MET A 34 0.33 8.89 -14.81
CA MET A 34 0.32 9.22 -13.39
C MET A 34 0.82 10.65 -13.13
N PRO A 35 0.21 11.40 -12.20
CA PRO A 35 0.75 12.69 -11.74
C PRO A 35 2.16 12.55 -11.17
N ASN A 36 3.07 13.47 -11.53
CA ASN A 36 4.44 13.49 -11.00
C ASN A 36 4.50 13.71 -9.48
N SER A 37 3.48 14.35 -8.90
CA SER A 37 3.37 14.58 -7.46
C SER A 37 3.40 13.29 -6.62
N ILE A 38 3.08 12.14 -7.22
CA ILE A 38 3.22 10.81 -6.60
C ILE A 38 4.69 10.38 -6.56
N THR A 39 5.40 10.51 -7.68
CA THR A 39 6.84 10.25 -7.76
C THR A 39 7.60 11.16 -6.80
N ASP A 40 7.19 12.42 -6.71
CA ASP A 40 7.74 13.41 -5.78
C ASP A 40 7.61 12.98 -4.31
N SER A 41 6.45 12.46 -3.92
CA SER A 41 6.22 11.92 -2.57
C SER A 41 6.98 10.62 -2.32
N VAL A 42 7.08 9.73 -3.31
CA VAL A 42 7.75 8.43 -3.16
C VAL A 42 9.27 8.54 -3.23
N MET A 43 9.82 9.52 -3.94
CA MET A 43 11.27 9.69 -4.14
C MET A 43 11.87 10.87 -3.36
N TYR A 44 11.14 11.44 -2.39
CA TYR A 44 11.64 12.49 -1.51
C TYR A 44 12.84 12.01 -0.66
N SER A 45 13.68 12.95 -0.21
CA SER A 45 14.81 12.66 0.70
C SER A 45 14.49 13.14 2.11
N THR A 46 14.87 12.38 3.15
CA THR A 46 14.64 12.77 4.55
C THR A 46 15.63 12.11 5.49
N ASN A 47 15.87 12.75 6.64
CA ASN A 47 16.59 12.19 7.79
C ASN A 47 15.71 12.23 9.06
N GLY A 48 14.39 12.37 8.91
CA GLY A 48 13.43 12.52 10.02
C GLY A 48 13.40 13.90 10.68
N HIS A 49 14.39 14.76 10.42
CA HIS A 49 14.40 16.15 10.85
C HIS A 49 14.04 17.10 9.70
N LEU A 50 14.60 16.87 8.51
CA LEU A 50 14.28 17.55 7.27
C LEU A 50 13.61 16.60 6.28
N GLY A 51 12.71 17.14 5.47
CA GLY A 51 12.13 16.48 4.30
C GLY A 51 12.32 17.35 3.06
N LEU A 52 12.77 16.73 1.96
CA LEU A 52 13.04 17.38 0.68
C LEU A 52 12.16 16.75 -0.39
N ARG A 53 11.02 17.38 -0.67
CA ARG A 53 10.07 16.91 -1.68
C ARG A 53 10.42 17.53 -3.02
N HIS A 54 10.60 16.70 -4.05
CA HIS A 54 10.78 17.20 -5.42
C HIS A 54 9.47 17.76 -5.95
N LEU A 55 9.49 18.69 -6.90
CA LEU A 55 8.25 19.18 -7.51
C LEU A 55 8.31 19.35 -9.04
N SER A 56 9.36 18.89 -9.75
CA SER A 56 9.40 19.04 -11.22
C SER A 56 10.56 18.32 -11.92
N GLU A 57 10.26 17.74 -13.09
CA GLU A 57 10.99 17.80 -14.37
C GLU A 57 10.07 17.15 -15.44
N VAL A 58 9.26 17.90 -16.18
CA VAL A 58 8.27 17.29 -17.11
C VAL A 58 8.45 17.77 -18.55
N GLU A 59 8.35 19.07 -18.75
CA GLU A 59 8.48 19.67 -20.09
C GLU A 59 9.77 20.48 -20.23
N ARG A 60 10.29 21.02 -19.13
CA ARG A 60 11.49 21.86 -19.08
C ARG A 60 12.49 21.35 -18.05
N VAL A 61 13.76 21.64 -18.30
CA VAL A 61 14.85 21.35 -17.38
C VAL A 61 14.82 22.31 -16.19
N GLY A 62 14.24 21.87 -15.07
CA GLY A 62 14.17 22.67 -13.86
C GLY A 62 13.90 21.82 -12.64
N PHE A 63 14.71 22.01 -11.60
CA PHE A 63 14.70 21.18 -10.40
C PHE A 63 14.14 21.99 -9.24
N LYS A 64 12.94 21.65 -8.79
CA LYS A 64 12.31 22.29 -7.63
C LYS A 64 12.32 21.38 -6.42
N THR A 65 12.69 21.93 -5.27
CA THR A 65 12.68 21.24 -3.98
C THR A 65 11.90 22.05 -2.96
N GLU A 66 10.84 21.47 -2.41
CA GLU A 66 10.18 21.97 -1.22
C GLU A 66 10.91 21.46 0.03
N VAL A 67 11.22 22.38 0.95
CA VAL A 67 11.93 22.08 2.19
C VAL A 67 10.98 22.08 3.37
N LEU A 68 10.87 20.92 4.00
CA LEU A 68 10.06 20.66 5.19
C LEU A 68 10.96 20.41 6.38
N MET A 69 10.50 20.78 7.57
CA MET A 69 11.20 20.49 8.82
C MET A 69 10.21 20.04 9.86
N ASN A 70 10.58 18.98 10.56
CA ASN A 70 9.80 18.45 11.65
C ASN A 70 9.52 19.55 12.69
N GLY A 71 8.39 19.52 13.40
CA GLY A 71 8.06 20.45 14.48
C GLY A 71 7.77 21.92 14.08
N ILE A 72 7.85 22.30 12.80
CA ILE A 72 7.52 23.66 12.34
C ILE A 72 6.07 23.71 11.88
N TYR A 73 5.32 24.70 12.38
CA TYR A 73 3.89 24.82 12.10
C TYR A 73 3.41 26.28 12.07
N HIS A 74 2.24 26.46 11.48
CA HIS A 74 1.41 27.67 11.57
C HIS A 74 0.17 27.36 12.40
N GLU A 75 -0.41 28.40 13.02
CA GLU A 75 -1.73 28.29 13.64
C GLU A 75 -2.80 28.82 12.69
N GLU A 76 -3.90 28.09 12.58
CA GLU A 76 -5.07 28.47 11.79
C GLU A 76 -6.31 28.53 12.66
N PRO A 77 -7.15 29.58 12.56
CA PRO A 77 -8.41 29.66 13.30
C PRO A 77 -9.32 28.46 13.01
N THR A 78 -9.94 27.92 14.05
CA THR A 78 -11.02 26.94 13.89
C THR A 78 -12.35 27.66 13.70
N ASP A 79 -13.23 27.13 12.83
CA ASP A 79 -14.62 27.60 12.65
C ASP A 79 -15.50 27.25 13.87
N THR A 80 -15.11 27.72 15.04
CA THR A 80 -15.71 27.39 16.33
C THR A 80 -16.20 28.64 17.02
N TRP A 81 -17.41 28.56 17.57
CA TRP A 81 -17.97 29.56 18.47
C TRP A 81 -17.13 29.55 19.77
N GLU A 82 -17.16 30.60 20.60
CA GLU A 82 -16.24 30.85 21.75
C GLU A 82 -16.28 29.82 22.91
N PHE A 83 -16.26 28.52 22.63
CA PHE A 83 -16.23 27.45 23.62
C PHE A 83 -14.84 27.36 24.25
N LYS A 84 -14.75 27.46 25.58
CA LYS A 84 -13.49 27.35 26.32
C LYS A 84 -12.88 25.95 26.31
N GLY A 85 -13.68 24.91 26.04
CA GLY A 85 -13.24 23.50 26.05
C GLY A 85 -12.69 23.00 24.72
N ILE A 86 -12.64 23.85 23.69
CA ILE A 86 -12.18 23.50 22.34
C ILE A 86 -11.03 24.46 21.98
N PRO A 87 -9.94 23.98 21.35
CA PRO A 87 -8.90 24.85 20.82
C PRO A 87 -9.48 25.94 19.91
N ARG A 88 -8.92 27.15 19.97
CA ARG A 88 -9.32 28.26 19.08
C ARG A 88 -8.61 28.23 17.72
N THR A 89 -7.49 27.52 17.68
CA THR A 89 -6.64 27.35 16.51
C THR A 89 -6.23 25.89 16.38
N ASN A 90 -6.02 25.45 15.15
CA ASN A 90 -5.38 24.17 14.82
C ASN A 90 -3.93 24.42 14.37
N GLN A 91 -3.07 23.43 14.60
CA GLN A 91 -1.70 23.44 14.10
C GLN A 91 -1.67 22.84 12.70
N VAL A 92 -0.96 23.50 11.78
CA VAL A 92 -0.78 23.05 10.40
C VAL A 92 0.71 23.06 10.05
N GLY A 93 1.20 21.96 9.50
CA GLY A 93 2.59 21.82 9.07
C GLY A 93 3.03 22.88 8.07
N ALA A 94 4.19 23.49 8.32
CA ALA A 94 4.71 24.54 7.46
C ALA A 94 5.80 24.07 6.50
N SER A 95 5.74 24.61 5.28
CA SER A 95 6.87 24.62 4.35
C SER A 95 7.82 25.78 4.71
N ILE A 96 9.13 25.51 4.77
CA ILE A 96 10.12 26.56 5.10
C ILE A 96 10.33 27.47 3.90
N CYS A 97 10.66 26.86 2.76
CA CYS A 97 10.93 27.53 1.51
C CYS A 97 10.89 26.52 0.35
N THR A 98 10.92 27.05 -0.87
CA THR A 98 11.24 26.26 -2.07
C THR A 98 12.57 26.71 -2.64
N VAL A 99 13.35 25.75 -3.16
CA VAL A 99 14.62 25.98 -3.84
C VAL A 99 14.53 25.47 -5.26
N ASP A 100 14.70 26.38 -6.23
CA ASP A 100 14.61 26.09 -7.67
C ASP A 100 15.97 26.22 -8.33
N PHE A 101 16.33 25.25 -9.18
CA PHE A 101 17.48 25.31 -10.09
C PHE A 101 16.96 25.40 -11.52
N ASP A 102 17.36 26.45 -12.23
CA ASP A 102 16.94 26.69 -13.61
C ASP A 102 18.19 26.94 -14.48
N CYS A 103 18.13 26.50 -15.73
CA CYS A 103 19.18 26.73 -16.72
C CYS A 103 18.57 27.40 -17.94
N MET A 104 18.82 28.70 -18.06
CA MET A 104 18.30 29.53 -19.14
C MET A 104 19.36 29.67 -20.24
N LEU A 105 18.97 29.40 -21.48
CA LEU A 105 19.75 29.61 -22.69
C LEU A 105 19.14 30.80 -23.44
N ASP A 106 19.91 31.89 -23.58
CA ASP A 106 19.45 33.15 -24.20
C ASP A 106 18.16 33.74 -23.58
N GLY A 107 17.80 33.33 -22.36
CA GLY A 107 16.60 33.76 -21.66
C GLY A 107 15.42 32.78 -21.68
N GLU A 108 15.60 31.58 -22.24
CA GLU A 108 14.57 30.51 -22.27
C GLU A 108 15.08 29.23 -21.60
N SER A 109 14.23 28.51 -20.86
CA SER A 109 14.61 27.21 -20.25
C SER A 109 14.71 26.13 -21.32
N GLY A 110 15.66 25.21 -21.15
CA GLY A 110 15.77 24.04 -22.02
C GLY A 110 14.54 23.14 -21.96
N THR A 111 14.16 22.56 -23.11
CA THR A 111 13.02 21.64 -23.27
C THR A 111 13.51 20.20 -23.20
N LEU A 112 12.76 19.34 -22.51
CA LEU A 112 13.07 17.92 -22.39
C LEU A 112 12.67 17.17 -23.66
N SER A 113 13.56 16.33 -24.19
CA SER A 113 13.29 15.45 -25.34
C SER A 113 12.50 14.18 -24.96
N SER A 114 12.55 13.80 -23.68
CA SER A 114 11.99 12.56 -23.14
C SER A 114 11.72 12.69 -21.65
N ILE A 115 10.94 11.76 -21.10
CA ILE A 115 10.68 11.69 -19.65
C ILE A 115 12.02 11.39 -18.94
N PRO A 116 12.39 12.15 -17.89
CA PRO A 116 13.63 11.93 -17.15
C PRO A 116 13.71 10.53 -16.53
N HIS A 117 14.91 9.96 -16.50
CA HIS A 117 15.20 8.78 -15.70
C HIS A 117 15.38 9.20 -14.25
N ARG A 118 14.55 8.68 -13.35
CA ARG A 118 14.55 9.03 -11.92
C ARG A 118 14.79 7.82 -11.06
N GLU A 119 15.66 7.99 -10.07
CA GLU A 119 16.01 6.92 -9.16
C GLU A 119 16.26 7.39 -7.73
N LEU A 120 15.93 6.51 -6.78
CA LEU A 120 16.28 6.62 -5.37
C LEU A 120 17.12 5.42 -4.97
N ASN A 121 18.36 5.64 -4.60
CA ASN A 121 19.26 4.57 -4.19
C ASN A 121 19.10 4.30 -2.67
N LEU A 122 18.74 3.07 -2.30
CA LEU A 122 18.47 2.69 -0.91
C LEU A 122 19.74 2.35 -0.11
N ASP A 123 20.92 2.32 -0.75
CA ASP A 123 22.23 2.19 -0.08
C ASP A 123 22.83 3.54 0.32
N ASP A 124 22.43 4.66 -0.30
CA ASP A 124 22.95 5.98 0.04
C ASP A 124 21.90 7.08 0.24
N GLY A 125 20.63 6.74 0.06
CA GLY A 125 19.46 7.58 0.27
C GLY A 125 19.39 8.84 -0.61
N ALA A 126 20.24 8.96 -1.62
CA ALA A 126 20.24 10.08 -2.54
C ALA A 126 19.27 9.83 -3.70
N TYR A 127 18.49 10.87 -4.00
CA TYR A 127 17.68 10.95 -5.21
C TYR A 127 18.55 11.42 -6.36
N ARG A 128 18.36 10.83 -7.54
CA ARG A 128 19.03 11.20 -8.78
C ARG A 128 18.02 11.31 -9.91
N SER A 129 18.20 12.30 -10.77
CA SER A 129 17.48 12.42 -12.02
C SER A 129 18.45 12.68 -13.17
N LYS A 130 18.18 12.06 -14.32
CA LYS A 130 18.94 12.27 -15.55
C LYS A 130 17.98 12.66 -16.67
N CYS A 131 18.26 13.82 -17.28
CA CYS A 131 17.65 14.25 -18.53
C CYS A 131 18.69 14.15 -19.64
N SER A 132 18.36 13.48 -20.73
CA SER A 132 19.26 13.40 -21.90
C SER A 132 18.70 14.24 -23.04
N ASP A 133 19.57 14.78 -23.88
CA ASP A 133 19.19 15.59 -25.05
C ASP A 133 18.25 16.76 -24.70
N VAL A 134 18.58 17.54 -23.67
CA VAL A 134 17.88 18.80 -23.35
C VAL A 134 18.20 19.83 -24.43
N MET A 135 17.17 20.38 -25.07
CA MET A 135 17.31 21.26 -26.23
C MET A 135 17.01 22.72 -25.88
N SER A 136 17.80 23.65 -26.41
CA SER A 136 17.42 25.07 -26.47
C SER A 136 16.18 25.25 -27.38
N ALA A 137 15.43 26.34 -27.21
CA ALA A 137 14.22 26.57 -27.98
C ALA A 137 14.45 26.72 -29.50
N ASP A 138 15.65 27.13 -29.90
CA ASP A 138 16.08 27.20 -31.30
C ASP A 138 16.72 25.88 -31.80
N ASN A 139 16.78 24.83 -30.97
CA ASN A 139 17.51 23.58 -31.20
C ASN A 139 19.00 23.77 -31.53
N GLY A 140 19.56 24.91 -31.13
CA GLY A 140 20.94 25.32 -31.33
C GLY A 140 21.96 24.64 -30.41
N VAL A 141 21.53 24.36 -29.17
CA VAL A 141 22.33 23.72 -28.13
C VAL A 141 21.59 22.49 -27.61
N ILE A 142 22.30 21.38 -27.52
CA ILE A 142 21.84 20.16 -26.85
C ILE A 142 22.81 19.84 -25.73
N PHE A 143 22.32 19.42 -24.57
CA PHE A 143 23.14 18.98 -23.45
C PHE A 143 22.38 17.97 -22.58
N ASP A 144 23.12 17.25 -21.74
CA ASP A 144 22.57 16.34 -20.74
C ASP A 144 22.61 17.00 -19.35
N THR A 145 21.68 16.61 -18.47
CA THR A 145 21.70 17.01 -17.07
C THR A 145 21.63 15.81 -16.14
N ASN A 146 22.44 15.86 -15.08
CA ASN A 146 22.39 14.93 -13.96
C ASN A 146 22.16 15.74 -12.68
N TYR A 147 21.02 15.55 -12.04
CA TYR A 147 20.69 16.14 -10.77
C TYR A 147 20.77 15.11 -9.66
N MET A 148 21.27 15.54 -8.50
CA MET A 148 21.18 14.76 -7.28
C MET A 148 20.84 15.64 -6.08
N ARG A 149 20.16 15.05 -5.10
CA ARG A 149 19.97 15.67 -3.79
C ARG A 149 20.09 14.66 -2.67
N THR A 150 20.45 15.16 -1.50
CA THR A 150 20.65 14.35 -0.31
C THR A 150 20.52 15.18 0.96
N VAL A 151 20.31 14.51 2.09
CA VAL A 151 20.31 15.11 3.44
C VAL A 151 21.54 14.62 4.22
N ALA A 152 21.96 15.36 5.24
CA ALA A 152 23.07 14.94 6.09
C ALA A 152 22.58 14.12 7.30
N LEU A 153 23.39 13.16 7.76
CA LEU A 153 23.20 12.49 9.06
C LEU A 153 24.11 13.06 10.15
N SER A 154 25.25 13.65 9.77
CA SER A 154 26.20 14.30 10.70
C SER A 154 25.72 15.65 11.23
N ASP A 155 24.88 16.36 10.48
CA ASP A 155 24.08 17.51 10.93
C ASP A 155 22.67 17.37 10.37
N LEU A 156 21.72 16.93 11.19
CA LEU A 156 20.34 16.65 10.74
C LEU A 156 19.63 17.88 10.15
N SER A 157 20.14 19.08 10.41
CA SER A 157 19.63 20.33 9.86
C SER A 157 20.19 20.68 8.48
N ALA A 158 21.12 19.90 7.93
CA ALA A 158 21.81 20.21 6.67
C ALA A 158 21.39 19.30 5.51
N TRP A 159 21.44 19.85 4.30
CA TRP A 159 21.21 19.13 3.06
C TRP A 159 21.95 19.76 1.88
N GLY A 160 22.03 19.02 0.77
CA GLY A 160 22.71 19.47 -0.43
C GLY A 160 22.07 18.95 -1.71
N ALA A 161 22.28 19.70 -2.78
CA ALA A 161 21.89 19.33 -4.13
C ALA A 161 22.95 19.77 -5.13
N GLN A 162 23.07 19.02 -6.22
CA GLN A 162 24.02 19.29 -7.29
C GLN A 162 23.35 19.03 -8.64
N VAL A 163 23.57 19.94 -9.59
CA VAL A 163 23.22 19.75 -11.01
C VAL A 163 24.52 19.77 -11.81
N CYS A 164 24.74 18.73 -12.60
CA CYS A 164 25.85 18.63 -13.54
C CYS A 164 25.30 18.67 -14.96
N TYR A 165 25.71 19.68 -15.73
CA TYR A 165 25.40 19.85 -17.15
C TYR A 165 26.59 19.32 -17.97
N THR A 166 26.36 18.41 -18.91
CA THR A 166 27.40 17.71 -19.66
C THR A 166 27.02 17.54 -21.14
N ASP A 167 27.94 17.05 -21.96
CA ASP A 167 27.69 16.67 -23.36
C ASP A 167 27.07 17.81 -24.21
N PHE A 168 27.63 19.01 -24.06
CA PHE A 168 27.23 20.17 -24.84
C PHE A 168 27.54 19.98 -26.33
N ARG A 169 26.50 20.01 -27.16
CA ARG A 169 26.55 19.89 -28.62
C ARG A 169 25.95 21.13 -29.25
N LEU A 170 26.71 21.80 -30.11
CA LEU A 170 26.25 22.94 -30.90
C LEU A 170 25.86 22.43 -32.29
N SER A 171 24.66 22.77 -32.77
CA SER A 171 24.22 22.36 -34.10
C SER A 171 24.83 23.25 -35.20
N ASP A 172 25.45 22.61 -36.21
CA ASP A 172 25.86 23.30 -37.43
C ASP A 172 24.60 23.63 -38.24
N ILE A 173 24.19 24.91 -38.23
CA ILE A 173 23.10 25.43 -39.06
C ILE A 173 23.59 25.40 -40.53
N GLY A 174 23.51 24.25 -41.18
CA GLY A 174 23.99 24.07 -42.56
C GLY A 174 23.82 22.69 -43.18
N SER A 175 23.51 21.64 -42.43
CA SER A 175 23.11 20.35 -43.02
C SER A 175 21.63 20.09 -42.75
N PRO A 176 20.82 19.75 -43.77
CA PRO A 176 19.45 19.33 -43.52
C PRO A 176 19.54 18.13 -42.59
N VAL A 177 18.91 18.23 -41.42
CA VAL A 177 18.67 17.07 -40.57
C VAL A 177 17.84 16.12 -41.40
N SER A 178 18.50 15.11 -41.97
CA SER A 178 17.84 13.87 -42.27
C SER A 178 17.32 13.38 -40.92
N VAL A 179 16.02 13.55 -40.69
CA VAL A 179 15.30 12.76 -39.70
C VAL A 179 15.79 11.34 -39.92
N GLY A 180 16.49 10.80 -38.91
CA GLY A 180 17.14 9.52 -39.00
C GLY A 180 16.15 8.52 -39.58
N SER A 181 16.53 7.93 -40.71
CA SER A 181 15.93 6.72 -41.21
C SER A 181 15.95 5.71 -40.07
N VAL A 182 14.78 5.47 -39.48
CA VAL A 182 14.53 4.23 -38.76
C VAL A 182 14.85 3.13 -39.78
N SER A 183 15.94 2.42 -39.55
CA SER A 183 16.22 1.18 -40.25
C SER A 183 15.04 0.26 -39.95
N ASN A 184 14.18 0.07 -40.95
CA ASN A 184 13.20 -0.99 -40.98
C ASN A 184 13.91 -2.33 -40.78
N ALA A 185 13.77 -2.88 -39.58
CA ALA A 185 13.69 -4.30 -39.35
C ALA A 185 12.30 -4.62 -38.81
N GLY A 186 11.36 -4.78 -39.75
CA GLY A 186 10.20 -5.66 -39.67
C GLY A 186 9.05 -5.28 -38.73
N LEU A 187 8.11 -4.47 -39.23
CA LEU A 187 6.68 -4.59 -38.91
C LEU A 187 5.88 -4.24 -40.16
N ASP A 188 5.48 -5.29 -40.88
CA ASP A 188 4.45 -5.21 -41.92
C ASP A 188 3.09 -5.02 -41.25
N ASN A 189 2.38 -3.96 -41.61
CA ASN A 189 0.92 -3.96 -41.66
C ASN A 189 0.48 -2.95 -42.72
N GLY A 190 0.41 -3.44 -43.95
CA GLY A 190 -0.23 -2.75 -45.06
C GLY A 190 -1.75 -2.89 -44.97
N VAL A 191 -2.42 -1.78 -44.67
CA VAL A 191 -3.82 -1.57 -45.06
C VAL A 191 -3.84 -1.24 -46.56
N MET A 192 -4.63 -2.00 -47.33
CA MET A 192 -5.15 -1.56 -48.62
C MET A 192 -6.67 -1.44 -48.52
N SER A 193 -7.10 -0.23 -48.87
CA SER A 193 -8.41 0.40 -48.84
C SER A 193 -9.50 -0.27 -49.70
N SER A 194 -10.77 -0.10 -49.28
CA SER A 194 -11.83 0.41 -50.18
C SER A 194 -13.10 0.89 -49.45
N SER A 195 -13.21 2.23 -49.33
CA SER A 195 -14.36 3.09 -49.68
C SER A 195 -15.80 2.83 -49.18
N ALA A 196 -16.22 3.65 -48.18
CA ALA A 196 -17.29 4.70 -48.17
C ALA A 196 -18.77 4.37 -48.51
N PRO A 197 -19.80 5.24 -48.20
CA PRO A 197 -19.75 6.59 -47.59
C PRO A 197 -20.91 7.00 -46.61
N HIS A 198 -20.74 8.21 -46.01
CA HIS A 198 -21.73 9.18 -45.44
C HIS A 198 -22.33 8.94 -44.05
N SER A 199 -22.51 9.92 -43.15
CA SER A 199 -22.17 11.35 -43.08
C SER A 199 -22.58 11.84 -41.68
N PHE A 200 -21.67 12.44 -40.89
CA PHE A 200 -22.07 13.33 -39.79
C PHE A 200 -21.27 14.63 -39.86
N SER A 201 -22.05 15.70 -39.68
CA SER A 201 -21.79 17.09 -40.02
C SER A 201 -20.76 17.73 -39.10
N MET A 202 -19.86 18.47 -39.74
CA MET A 202 -18.90 19.38 -39.14
C MET A 202 -19.57 20.75 -39.10
N ASP A 203 -19.99 21.22 -37.92
CA ASP A 203 -20.41 22.61 -37.76
C ASP A 203 -19.21 23.47 -37.35
N SER A 204 -18.76 24.21 -38.36
CA SER A 204 -17.95 25.42 -38.30
C SER A 204 -18.58 26.50 -37.42
N MET A 205 -17.76 27.36 -36.80
CA MET A 205 -17.84 28.83 -36.82
C MET A 205 -16.79 29.41 -35.85
N SER A 206 -16.07 30.49 -36.14
CA SER A 206 -15.79 31.23 -37.37
C SER A 206 -14.75 32.31 -37.07
N ASP A 207 -14.07 32.72 -38.13
CA ASP A 207 -13.12 33.83 -38.24
C ASP A 207 -13.50 35.13 -37.50
N ARG A 208 -12.51 35.67 -36.78
CA ARG A 208 -12.08 37.09 -36.68
C ARG A 208 -11.03 37.13 -35.54
N ALA A 209 -9.76 37.48 -35.73
CA ALA A 209 -9.20 38.42 -36.66
C ALA A 209 -7.84 37.93 -37.20
N GLN A 210 -7.74 37.94 -38.53
CA GLN A 210 -6.49 38.21 -39.21
C GLN A 210 -5.99 39.59 -38.78
N GLN A 211 -5.06 39.62 -37.82
CA GLN A 211 -4.06 40.67 -37.74
C GLN A 211 -2.69 39.99 -37.77
N THR A 212 -2.10 40.04 -38.96
CA THR A 212 -0.67 39.98 -39.27
C THR A 212 0.25 39.82 -38.05
N HIS A 213 0.50 38.60 -37.61
CA HIS A 213 1.85 38.28 -37.14
C HIS A 213 2.68 38.04 -38.39
N GLN A 214 3.31 39.12 -38.86
CA GLN A 214 4.52 38.99 -39.64
C GLN A 214 5.40 37.97 -38.91
N SER A 215 5.70 36.87 -39.60
CA SER A 215 6.88 36.08 -39.30
C SER A 215 8.06 37.05 -39.32
N LEU A 216 8.43 37.55 -38.14
CA LEU A 216 9.78 38.04 -37.92
C LEU A 216 10.66 36.80 -37.93
N THR A 217 10.94 36.30 -39.13
CA THR A 217 12.23 35.68 -39.43
C THR A 217 13.25 36.73 -39.03
N ILE A 218 13.76 36.60 -37.81
CA ILE A 218 15.03 37.21 -37.45
C ILE A 218 16.04 36.45 -38.31
N ASP A 219 16.39 37.02 -39.46
CA ASP A 219 17.66 36.75 -40.11
C ASP A 219 18.73 37.11 -39.06
N ARG A 220 19.13 36.13 -38.24
CA ARG A 220 20.37 36.25 -37.47
C ARG A 220 21.47 36.24 -38.54
N PRO A 221 22.27 37.32 -38.67
CA PRO A 221 23.44 37.30 -39.53
C PRO A 221 24.33 36.14 -39.11
N GLN A 222 25.15 35.66 -40.05
CA GLN A 222 26.13 34.58 -39.92
C GLN A 222 27.29 34.92 -38.96
N GLU A 223 27.01 35.64 -37.87
CA GLU A 223 27.99 36.14 -36.91
C GLU A 223 27.75 35.49 -35.53
N SER A 224 28.52 34.43 -35.30
CA SER A 224 28.80 33.74 -34.04
C SER A 224 27.64 32.97 -33.39
N LEU A 225 27.77 31.64 -33.35
CA LEU A 225 26.97 30.71 -32.52
C LEU A 225 27.31 30.91 -31.02
N ASN A 226 27.06 32.12 -30.51
CA ASN A 226 27.33 32.47 -29.13
C ASN A 226 26.04 32.37 -28.32
N TYR A 227 25.99 31.42 -27.38
CA TYR A 227 24.86 31.24 -26.47
C TYR A 227 25.19 31.77 -25.09
N ARG A 228 24.25 32.49 -24.47
CA ARG A 228 24.37 32.94 -23.07
C ARG A 228 23.65 31.95 -22.16
N ILE A 229 24.41 31.26 -21.32
CA ILE A 229 23.86 30.45 -20.23
C ILE A 229 23.73 31.31 -18.97
N GLU A 230 22.52 31.35 -18.42
CA GLU A 230 22.25 31.84 -17.06
C GLU A 230 21.79 30.65 -16.20
N LEU A 231 22.65 30.24 -15.26
CA LEU A 231 22.30 29.26 -14.23
C LEU A 231 21.75 29.98 -13.01
N VAL A 232 20.58 29.57 -12.53
CA VAL A 232 19.88 30.27 -11.46
C VAL A 232 19.59 29.32 -10.31
N VAL A 233 19.88 29.78 -9.09
CA VAL A 233 19.30 29.22 -7.86
C VAL A 233 18.34 30.24 -7.26
N LEU A 234 17.06 29.88 -7.14
CA LEU A 234 16.04 30.71 -6.49
C LEU A 234 15.64 30.09 -5.16
N ILE A 235 15.59 30.92 -4.12
CA ILE A 235 15.01 30.55 -2.83
C ILE A 235 13.75 31.40 -2.63
N SER A 236 12.60 30.75 -2.51
CA SER A 236 11.30 31.42 -2.39
C SER A 236 10.63 31.09 -1.05
N ILE A 237 10.22 32.13 -0.32
CA ILE A 237 9.57 32.05 0.99
C ILE A 237 8.18 32.69 0.89
N ASN A 238 7.13 31.99 1.35
CA ASN A 238 5.76 32.49 1.29
C ASN A 238 5.51 33.56 2.36
N GLN A 239 5.28 34.81 1.94
CA GLN A 239 5.06 35.96 2.84
C GLN A 239 3.66 35.98 3.47
N GLU A 240 2.73 35.13 3.03
CA GLU A 240 1.44 34.97 3.71
C GLU A 240 1.58 34.15 5.00
N CYS A 241 2.68 33.43 5.18
CA CYS A 241 2.93 32.54 6.30
C CYS A 241 4.15 32.93 7.14
N TRP A 242 5.14 33.58 6.52
CA TRP A 242 6.43 33.92 7.12
C TRP A 242 6.72 35.41 7.02
N ASP A 243 7.24 35.98 8.11
CA ASP A 243 7.93 37.27 8.12
C ASP A 243 9.44 37.06 8.01
N VAL A 244 10.10 37.77 7.09
CA VAL A 244 11.56 37.69 6.90
C VAL A 244 12.21 38.78 7.74
N VAL A 245 12.66 38.40 8.94
CA VAL A 245 13.19 39.31 9.97
C VAL A 245 14.59 39.82 9.63
N HIS A 246 15.41 38.98 8.99
CA HIS A 246 16.76 39.35 8.58
C HIS A 246 17.14 38.70 7.26
N GLU A 247 17.74 39.49 6.37
CA GLU A 247 18.25 39.05 5.08
C GLU A 247 19.75 39.33 4.97
N GLY A 248 20.48 38.37 4.40
CA GLY A 248 21.88 38.43 4.05
C GLY A 248 22.19 37.43 2.95
N MET A 249 23.36 37.56 2.33
CA MET A 249 23.76 36.77 1.15
C MET A 249 23.63 35.25 1.36
N ASP A 250 24.01 34.78 2.54
CA ASP A 250 24.08 33.37 2.90
C ASP A 250 23.32 33.05 4.20
N ARG A 251 22.52 34.00 4.71
CA ARG A 251 21.75 33.85 5.94
C ARG A 251 20.39 34.53 5.83
N ILE A 252 19.33 33.78 6.10
CA ILE A 252 17.94 34.26 6.10
C ILE A 252 17.33 33.88 7.44
N CYS A 253 16.75 34.83 8.17
CA CYS A 253 15.99 34.55 9.38
C CYS A 253 14.53 34.87 9.12
N GLN A 254 13.66 33.91 9.39
CA GLN A 254 12.21 34.04 9.23
C GLN A 254 11.46 33.56 10.47
N SER A 255 10.33 34.19 10.75
CA SER A 255 9.41 33.82 11.83
C SER A 255 8.00 33.61 11.30
N SER A 256 7.28 32.63 11.84
CA SER A 256 5.89 32.42 11.46
C SER A 256 5.05 33.64 11.86
N LEU A 257 4.07 33.98 11.03
CA LEU A 257 3.10 35.03 11.32
C LEU A 257 2.05 34.64 12.37
N THR A 258 1.87 33.34 12.62
CA THR A 258 0.76 32.81 13.45
C THR A 258 1.21 31.88 14.57
N SER A 259 2.49 31.48 14.63
CA SER A 259 3.04 30.66 15.72
C SER A 259 4.38 31.22 16.21
N ASP A 260 4.87 30.69 17.32
CA ASP A 260 6.19 31.03 17.87
C ASP A 260 7.35 30.37 17.09
N SER A 261 7.07 29.71 15.95
CA SER A 261 8.10 29.05 15.14
C SER A 261 8.99 30.06 14.43
N ALA A 262 10.31 29.87 14.54
CA ALA A 262 11.29 30.65 13.79
C ALA A 262 12.38 29.74 13.21
N VAL A 263 12.84 30.09 12.00
CA VAL A 263 13.85 29.34 11.27
C VAL A 263 14.93 30.28 10.76
N THR A 264 16.19 29.91 11.00
CA THR A 264 17.34 30.52 10.32
C THR A 264 17.89 29.55 9.30
N THR A 265 17.94 30.00 8.05
CA THR A 265 18.47 29.27 6.90
C THR A 265 19.84 29.82 6.52
N PHE A 266 20.85 28.96 6.50
CA PHE A 266 22.17 29.25 5.97
C PHE A 266 22.32 28.58 4.60
N THR A 267 22.93 29.26 3.63
CA THR A 267 23.14 28.68 2.27
C THR A 267 24.56 28.86 1.77
N GLU A 268 25.03 27.92 0.97
CA GLU A 268 26.28 28.02 0.21
C GLU A 268 26.03 27.55 -1.21
N VAL A 269 26.47 28.33 -2.20
CA VAL A 269 26.30 28.01 -3.62
C VAL A 269 27.61 28.20 -4.36
N SER A 270 27.97 27.25 -5.22
CA SER A 270 29.17 27.32 -6.05
C SER A 270 28.88 26.77 -7.45
N CYS A 271 29.51 27.34 -8.47
CA CYS A 271 29.40 26.89 -9.85
C CYS A 271 30.80 26.73 -10.46
N VAL A 272 31.12 25.51 -10.87
CA VAL A 272 32.43 25.14 -11.43
C VAL A 272 32.26 24.74 -12.89
N VAL A 273 33.06 25.33 -13.77
CA VAL A 273 33.08 25.03 -15.21
C VAL A 273 34.38 24.33 -15.56
N ASN A 274 34.30 23.13 -16.13
CA ASN A 274 35.46 22.29 -16.47
C ASN A 274 35.74 22.29 -17.98
N TYR A 275 37.02 22.36 -18.33
CA TYR A 275 37.59 22.29 -19.69
C TYR A 275 38.82 21.36 -19.66
N GLY A 276 38.60 20.06 -19.61
CA GLY A 276 39.61 19.02 -19.46
C GLY A 276 40.38 19.16 -18.15
N ASP A 277 41.68 19.45 -18.24
CA ASP A 277 42.57 19.62 -17.08
C ASP A 277 42.44 20.98 -16.36
N ARG A 278 41.55 21.87 -16.83
CA ARG A 278 41.35 23.21 -16.27
C ARG A 278 39.93 23.38 -15.76
N TYR A 279 39.76 24.07 -14.63
CA TYR A 279 38.46 24.46 -14.10
C TYR A 279 38.41 25.96 -13.78
N ASN A 280 37.23 26.55 -13.90
CA ASN A 280 36.95 27.94 -13.54
C ASN A 280 35.81 27.97 -12.52
N LEU A 281 35.98 28.73 -11.43
CA LEU A 281 34.91 29.01 -10.47
C LEU A 281 34.18 30.29 -10.89
N LEU A 282 32.88 30.21 -11.14
CA LEU A 282 32.04 31.38 -11.44
C LEU A 282 31.62 32.08 -10.15
N GLN A 283 31.62 33.42 -10.17
CA GLN A 283 31.08 34.22 -9.07
C GLN A 283 29.57 34.39 -9.24
N ALA A 284 28.85 34.29 -8.13
CA ALA A 284 27.40 34.47 -8.11
C ALA A 284 27.04 35.97 -8.09
N GLU A 285 26.12 36.39 -8.95
CA GLU A 285 25.40 37.66 -8.77
C GLU A 285 24.14 37.41 -7.94
N VAL A 286 23.95 38.19 -6.87
CA VAL A 286 22.81 38.02 -5.95
C VAL A 286 21.84 39.17 -6.09
N GLN A 287 20.56 38.85 -6.23
CA GLN A 287 19.46 39.80 -6.22
C GLN A 287 18.41 39.34 -5.20
N SER A 288 18.11 40.16 -4.21
CA SER A 288 16.99 39.96 -3.28
C SER A 288 15.89 40.98 -3.56
N THR A 289 14.65 40.52 -3.65
CA THR A 289 13.48 41.40 -3.85
C THR A 289 12.27 40.82 -3.11
N PRO A 290 11.53 41.65 -2.34
CA PRO A 290 10.15 41.31 -1.99
C PRO A 290 9.37 41.30 -3.30
N TRP A 291 8.93 40.13 -3.74
CA TRP A 291 8.26 40.01 -5.03
C TRP A 291 6.75 40.06 -4.84
N ALA A 292 6.13 41.12 -5.36
CA ALA A 292 4.70 41.18 -5.59
C ALA A 292 4.45 40.76 -7.04
N ARG A 293 3.55 39.79 -7.25
CA ARG A 293 3.12 39.38 -8.57
C ARG A 293 2.48 40.57 -9.28
N ASP A 294 3.16 41.11 -10.29
CA ASP A 294 2.58 42.08 -11.23
C ASP A 294 1.91 41.29 -12.34
N PRO A 295 0.56 41.33 -12.50
CA PRO A 295 -0.16 40.47 -13.44
C PRO A 295 0.22 40.68 -14.92
N GLU A 296 1.02 41.70 -15.26
CA GLU A 296 1.40 42.05 -16.63
C GLU A 296 2.92 42.03 -16.93
N SER A 297 3.80 41.64 -15.98
CA SER A 297 5.26 41.65 -16.22
C SER A 297 5.84 40.27 -16.61
N ASP A 298 6.41 40.19 -17.81
CA ASP A 298 6.81 38.97 -18.51
C ASP A 298 8.25 38.47 -18.18
N THR A 299 8.77 38.76 -16.97
CA THR A 299 10.19 38.49 -16.60
C THR A 299 10.36 37.46 -15.48
N THR A 300 9.55 36.39 -15.50
CA THR A 300 9.58 35.32 -14.50
C THR A 300 10.24 34.04 -15.02
N SER A 301 10.77 33.20 -14.11
CA SER A 301 11.15 31.82 -14.45
C SER A 301 9.96 31.14 -15.15
N PRO A 302 10.17 30.39 -16.24
CA PRO A 302 9.06 29.83 -17.03
C PRO A 302 8.16 28.88 -16.23
N PHE A 303 8.61 28.38 -15.07
CA PHE A 303 7.85 27.51 -14.17
C PHE A 303 6.81 28.25 -13.29
N LEU A 304 6.87 29.58 -13.19
CA LEU A 304 5.78 30.38 -12.59
C LEU A 304 4.59 30.56 -13.54
N ARG A 305 4.75 30.28 -14.85
CA ARG A 305 3.67 30.33 -15.84
C ARG A 305 2.72 29.12 -15.73
N ASP A 306 3.24 27.93 -15.42
CA ASP A 306 2.48 26.68 -15.58
C ASP A 306 1.60 26.30 -14.38
N LEU A 307 1.66 27.04 -13.26
CA LEU A 307 0.70 26.92 -12.16
C LEU A 307 -0.70 27.50 -12.48
N TYR A 308 -0.89 28.16 -13.65
CA TYR A 308 -2.12 28.90 -13.96
C TYR A 308 -2.78 28.60 -15.31
N ASN A 309 -2.35 27.57 -16.04
CA ASN A 309 -3.09 27.07 -17.20
C ASN A 309 -3.89 25.81 -16.87
N VAL A 310 -4.81 25.95 -15.91
CA VAL A 310 -6.07 25.18 -15.90
C VAL A 310 -7.21 26.21 -15.94
N ASN A 311 -7.27 26.97 -17.03
CA ASN A 311 -8.43 27.80 -17.33
C ASN A 311 -9.50 26.95 -18.04
N ALA A 312 -10.34 26.30 -17.24
CA ALA A 312 -11.73 26.07 -17.59
C ALA A 312 -12.58 26.96 -16.67
N SER A 313 -12.72 28.25 -17.03
CA SER A 313 -13.76 29.10 -16.44
C SER A 313 -14.67 29.60 -17.55
N GLY A 314 -15.86 29.00 -17.62
CA GLY A 314 -17.02 29.65 -18.21
C GLY A 314 -17.45 30.81 -17.30
N SER A 315 -17.39 32.01 -17.86
CA SER A 315 -17.75 33.32 -17.32
C SER A 315 -18.89 33.36 -16.30
N ARG A 316 -18.65 34.12 -15.21
CA ARG A 316 -19.67 34.72 -14.35
C ARG A 316 -20.26 35.99 -14.98
N ASP A 317 -21.48 36.27 -14.53
CA ASP A 317 -22.23 37.54 -14.49
C ASP A 317 -23.14 37.89 -15.67
N GLY A 318 -24.44 37.94 -15.35
CA GLY A 318 -25.53 38.43 -16.22
C GLY A 318 -25.64 39.95 -16.28
N PRO A 319 -26.76 40.49 -16.80
CA PRO A 319 -27.29 41.67 -16.12
C PRO A 319 -28.84 41.82 -16.09
N SER A 320 -29.23 42.55 -15.05
CA SER A 320 -30.29 43.58 -14.98
C SER A 320 -31.77 43.19 -15.03
N SER A 321 -32.37 43.29 -13.83
CA SER A 321 -33.51 44.15 -13.50
C SER A 321 -34.28 44.83 -14.64
N TYR A 322 -35.59 44.55 -14.74
CA TYR A 322 -36.62 45.57 -14.93
C TYR A 322 -37.92 45.18 -14.19
N SER A 323 -38.52 46.20 -13.60
CA SER A 323 -39.70 46.27 -12.73
C SER A 323 -41.02 45.77 -13.32
N ASN A 324 -41.88 45.10 -12.52
CA ASN A 324 -43.11 45.65 -11.92
C ASN A 324 -44.12 44.55 -11.51
N LYS A 325 -44.63 44.71 -10.28
CA LYS A 325 -45.98 44.40 -9.75
C LYS A 325 -46.57 42.97 -9.82
N GLU A 326 -46.94 42.52 -8.62
CA GLU A 326 -48.17 41.81 -8.22
C GLU A 326 -48.72 40.65 -9.09
N GLY A 327 -48.97 39.51 -8.42
CA GLY A 327 -50.12 38.66 -8.77
C GLY A 327 -49.84 37.18 -8.89
N LYS A 328 -50.09 36.46 -7.78
CA LYS A 328 -50.98 35.29 -7.67
C LYS A 328 -51.05 34.27 -8.84
N VAL A 329 -50.93 33.00 -8.41
CA VAL A 329 -51.87 31.87 -8.64
C VAL A 329 -51.56 30.87 -9.77
N HIS A 330 -51.39 29.63 -9.30
CA HIS A 330 -51.72 28.30 -9.86
C HIS A 330 -51.13 27.82 -11.20
N GLY A 331 -50.69 26.56 -11.15
CA GLY A 331 -51.22 25.57 -12.09
C GLY A 331 -50.21 24.57 -12.65
N ARG A 332 -50.22 23.36 -12.05
CA ARG A 332 -50.05 22.03 -12.68
C ARG A 332 -49.44 21.96 -14.09
N SER A 333 -48.45 21.08 -14.28
CA SER A 333 -48.73 19.77 -14.87
C SER A 333 -47.52 18.84 -14.88
N ASP A 334 -47.86 17.57 -14.74
CA ASP A 334 -47.03 16.37 -14.71
C ASP A 334 -46.14 16.18 -15.95
N ARG A 335 -45.01 15.47 -15.78
CA ARG A 335 -44.84 14.11 -16.35
C ARG A 335 -43.50 13.47 -15.96
N HIS A 336 -43.61 12.18 -15.66
CA HIS A 336 -42.55 11.21 -15.38
C HIS A 336 -41.50 11.07 -16.49
N GLY A 337 -40.27 10.73 -16.08
CA GLY A 337 -39.28 10.09 -16.95
C GLY A 337 -37.88 10.05 -16.36
N ARG A 338 -37.55 8.93 -15.72
CA ARG A 338 -36.22 8.40 -15.33
C ARG A 338 -34.99 9.18 -15.81
N ASP A 339 -34.22 9.70 -14.85
CA ASP A 339 -32.83 10.11 -15.06
C ASP A 339 -31.86 9.00 -14.67
N THR A 340 -31.11 8.55 -15.67
CA THR A 340 -29.91 7.72 -15.59
C THR A 340 -28.71 8.57 -15.19
N SER A 341 -28.02 8.12 -14.14
CA SER A 341 -26.58 8.22 -13.90
C SER A 341 -25.76 9.10 -14.84
N ALA A 342 -25.43 10.32 -14.40
CA ALA A 342 -24.25 11.04 -14.85
C ALA A 342 -23.45 11.48 -13.62
N PHE A 343 -22.35 10.78 -13.40
CA PHE A 343 -21.41 10.90 -12.31
C PHE A 343 -20.80 12.30 -12.22
N ARG A 344 -20.89 12.94 -11.06
CA ARG A 344 -19.93 13.97 -10.64
C ARG A 344 -18.84 13.28 -9.82
N ARG A 345 -17.58 13.54 -10.19
CA ARG A 345 -16.38 13.11 -9.46
C ARG A 345 -16.46 13.63 -8.01
N PRO A 346 -16.13 12.83 -6.99
CA PRO A 346 -16.01 13.31 -5.62
C PRO A 346 -14.78 14.23 -5.50
N ASP A 347 -14.96 15.38 -4.85
CA ASP A 347 -13.84 16.20 -4.40
C ASP A 347 -12.98 15.40 -3.41
N THR A 348 -11.69 15.33 -3.68
CA THR A 348 -10.66 14.67 -2.89
C THR A 348 -10.55 15.27 -1.49
N TRP A 349 -9.94 14.54 -0.54
CA TRP A 349 -9.39 15.11 0.70
C TRP A 349 -8.89 16.52 0.41
N ASN A 350 -9.43 17.53 1.10
CA ASN A 350 -9.19 18.95 0.82
C ASN A 350 -7.71 19.34 1.04
N TYR A 351 -6.84 18.88 0.14
CA TYR A 351 -5.50 19.38 -0.10
C TYR A 351 -5.56 20.75 -0.80
N HIS A 352 -6.70 21.06 -1.44
CA HIS A 352 -6.94 22.32 -2.12
C HIS A 352 -7.29 23.50 -1.19
N ALA A 353 -7.40 23.30 0.13
CA ALA A 353 -7.63 24.41 1.05
C ALA A 353 -6.40 25.34 1.20
N PHE A 354 -5.20 24.90 0.80
CA PHE A 354 -3.97 25.70 0.93
C PHE A 354 -3.68 26.62 -0.27
N HIS A 355 -4.43 26.50 -1.36
CA HIS A 355 -4.30 27.39 -2.50
C HIS A 355 -5.68 27.91 -2.90
N SER A 356 -6.07 29.03 -2.29
CA SER A 356 -7.10 29.88 -2.87
C SER A 356 -6.64 30.24 -4.30
N PRO A 357 -7.35 29.84 -5.37
CA PRO A 357 -6.87 30.06 -6.74
C PRO A 357 -6.81 31.55 -7.12
N ASN A 358 -7.30 32.45 -6.26
CA ASN A 358 -7.60 33.85 -6.57
C ASN A 358 -6.89 34.89 -5.67
N LYS A 359 -5.92 34.52 -4.84
CA LYS A 359 -5.04 35.50 -4.18
C LYS A 359 -3.65 35.49 -4.79
N ALA A 360 -3.16 36.66 -5.20
CA ALA A 360 -1.78 36.82 -5.64
C ALA A 360 -0.84 36.52 -4.47
N GLN A 361 -0.30 35.31 -4.43
CA GLN A 361 0.59 34.85 -3.37
C GLN A 361 1.88 35.68 -3.39
N ARG A 362 2.13 36.43 -2.32
CA ARG A 362 3.35 37.25 -2.17
C ARG A 362 4.48 36.35 -1.70
N SER A 363 5.60 36.36 -2.42
CA SER A 363 6.77 35.56 -2.07
C SER A 363 7.99 36.45 -1.95
N TYR A 364 8.80 36.18 -0.95
CA TYR A 364 10.12 36.76 -0.83
C TYR A 364 11.10 35.86 -1.58
N VAL A 365 11.88 36.42 -2.51
CA VAL A 365 12.74 35.65 -3.42
C VAL A 365 14.18 36.14 -3.34
N ILE A 366 15.10 35.19 -3.17
CA ILE A 366 16.54 35.40 -3.33
C ILE A 366 16.98 34.65 -4.58
N LYS A 367 17.52 35.40 -5.56
CA LYS A 367 18.02 34.88 -6.83
C LYS A 367 19.56 34.94 -6.83
N LYS A 368 20.22 33.80 -6.98
CA LYS A 368 21.68 33.68 -7.18
C LYS A 368 21.94 33.24 -8.63
N ARG A 369 22.66 34.05 -9.42
CA ARG A 369 22.88 33.84 -10.87
C ARG A 369 24.35 33.59 -11.18
N PHE A 370 24.61 32.67 -12.12
CA PHE A 370 25.93 32.43 -12.70
C PHE A 370 25.85 32.56 -14.22
N MET A 371 26.72 33.39 -14.78
CA MET A 371 26.73 33.70 -16.21
C MET A 371 27.89 32.97 -16.90
N LEU A 372 27.59 32.33 -18.02
CA LEU A 372 28.56 31.69 -18.90
C LEU A 372 28.21 31.99 -20.36
N THR A 373 29.22 32.11 -21.21
CA THR A 373 29.04 32.21 -22.66
C THR A 373 29.62 30.95 -23.30
N LEU A 374 28.79 30.26 -24.08
CA LEU A 374 29.16 29.16 -24.96
C LEU A 374 29.54 29.72 -26.32
N THR A 375 30.71 29.33 -26.83
CA THR A 375 31.12 29.59 -28.23
C THR A 375 31.66 28.29 -28.82
N PRO A 376 31.70 28.14 -30.17
CA PRO A 376 32.22 26.93 -30.82
C PRO A 376 33.65 26.54 -30.39
N GLU A 377 34.48 27.51 -30.05
CA GLU A 377 35.87 27.31 -29.62
C GLU A 377 36.01 27.05 -28.11
N ARG A 378 34.91 27.17 -27.34
CA ARG A 378 34.93 27.22 -25.88
C ARG A 378 33.73 26.51 -25.25
N VAL A 379 33.50 25.27 -25.67
CA VAL A 379 32.50 24.39 -25.08
C VAL A 379 33.08 23.70 -23.83
N PRO A 380 32.42 23.79 -22.65
CA PRO A 380 32.88 23.10 -21.46
C PRO A 380 32.56 21.61 -21.51
N ASP A 381 33.39 20.79 -20.88
CA ASP A 381 33.09 19.35 -20.73
C ASP A 381 31.95 19.15 -19.73
N SER A 382 31.93 19.96 -18.68
CA SER A 382 30.87 19.96 -17.68
C SER A 382 30.72 21.30 -16.97
N VAL A 383 29.52 21.64 -16.56
CA VAL A 383 29.23 22.71 -15.61
C VAL A 383 28.56 22.12 -14.38
N VAL A 384 29.10 22.34 -13.19
CA VAL A 384 28.60 21.76 -11.94
C VAL A 384 28.13 22.88 -11.01
N LEU A 385 26.83 22.94 -10.76
CA LEU A 385 26.20 23.85 -9.81
C LEU A 385 25.89 23.07 -8.53
N THR A 386 26.51 23.47 -7.41
CA THR A 386 26.30 22.84 -6.10
C THR A 386 25.68 23.82 -5.13
N PHE A 387 24.62 23.39 -4.47
CA PHE A 387 23.91 24.12 -3.42
C PHE A 387 23.91 23.30 -2.13
N ARG A 388 24.13 23.98 -1.01
CA ARG A 388 24.04 23.38 0.32
C ARG A 388 23.31 24.34 1.24
N ALA A 389 22.47 23.81 2.12
CA ALA A 389 21.76 24.61 3.09
C ALA A 389 21.67 23.93 4.45
N CYS A 390 21.46 24.75 5.48
CA CYS A 390 21.16 24.31 6.83
C CYS A 390 20.03 25.15 7.45
N HIS A 391 19.08 24.49 8.11
CA HIS A 391 17.90 25.12 8.70
C HIS A 391 17.84 24.87 10.22
N LYS A 392 17.92 25.93 11.02
CA LYS A 392 17.95 25.85 12.49
C LYS A 392 16.74 26.54 13.13
N ARG A 393 16.21 25.97 14.23
CA ARG A 393 14.99 26.44 14.91
C ARG A 393 15.24 27.60 15.88
N ALA A 394 15.85 28.69 15.42
CA ALA A 394 16.03 29.92 16.20
C ALA A 394 16.47 31.09 15.30
N VAL A 395 16.17 32.33 15.70
CA VAL A 395 16.58 33.55 14.99
C VAL A 395 18.05 33.93 15.27
N THR A 396 18.58 33.53 16.43
CA THR A 396 19.86 34.04 16.97
C THR A 396 21.04 33.09 16.81
N GLU A 397 20.85 31.94 16.16
CA GLU A 397 21.94 30.97 16.01
C GLU A 397 23.04 31.50 15.07
N GLN A 398 24.29 31.33 15.49
CA GLN A 398 25.48 31.57 14.69
C GLN A 398 26.00 30.24 14.18
N ARG A 399 26.36 30.19 12.90
CA ARG A 399 26.92 29.01 12.29
C ARG A 399 28.40 28.88 12.65
N LEU A 400 28.75 27.81 13.36
CA LEU A 400 30.10 27.54 13.87
C LEU A 400 30.95 26.64 12.96
N ARG A 401 30.34 25.95 11.97
CA ARG A 401 31.01 24.94 11.12
C ARG A 401 30.66 25.07 9.63
N ALA A 402 31.57 24.64 8.77
CA ALA A 402 31.34 24.48 7.33
C ALA A 402 30.22 23.46 7.05
N LEU A 403 29.48 23.60 5.94
CA LEU A 403 28.44 22.64 5.55
C LEU A 403 29.14 21.42 4.97
N PRO A 404 28.68 20.20 5.31
CA PRO A 404 29.25 19.01 4.70
C PRO A 404 29.07 19.07 3.18
N THR A 405 29.99 18.49 2.42
CA THR A 405 29.81 18.38 0.96
C THR A 405 28.72 17.36 0.63
N VAL A 406 28.20 17.38 -0.60
CA VAL A 406 27.20 16.39 -1.03
C VAL A 406 27.76 14.97 -0.95
N GLU A 407 29.04 14.81 -1.27
CA GLU A 407 29.76 13.54 -1.20
C GLU A 407 29.93 13.06 0.25
N GLU A 408 30.24 13.95 1.19
CA GLU A 408 30.31 13.63 2.62
C GLU A 408 28.92 13.19 3.14
N MET A 409 27.85 13.89 2.77
CA MET A 409 26.48 13.52 3.15
C MET A 409 26.09 12.13 2.63
N ILE A 410 26.43 11.81 1.38
CA ILE A 410 26.19 10.49 0.76
C ILE A 410 27.01 9.41 1.44
N ALA A 411 28.29 9.68 1.76
CA ALA A 411 29.15 8.74 2.45
C ALA A 411 28.65 8.43 3.87
N ASP A 412 28.20 9.45 4.61
CA ASP A 412 27.60 9.32 5.94
C ASP A 412 26.33 8.46 5.89
N GLN A 413 25.42 8.73 4.94
CA GLN A 413 24.23 7.93 4.74
C GLN A 413 24.56 6.48 4.39
N ARG A 414 25.51 6.27 3.49
CA ARG A 414 25.93 4.93 3.08
C ARG A 414 26.50 4.13 4.24
N ALA A 415 27.34 4.74 5.07
CA ALA A 415 27.89 4.08 6.24
C ALA A 415 26.80 3.67 7.25
N ALA A 416 25.81 4.53 7.47
CA ALA A 416 24.69 4.25 8.38
C ALA A 416 23.77 3.15 7.82
N LEU A 417 23.40 3.24 6.54
CA LEU A 417 22.56 2.25 5.85
C LEU A 417 23.25 0.88 5.75
N GLU A 418 24.58 0.84 5.51
CA GLU A 418 25.32 -0.42 5.48
C GLU A 418 25.21 -1.19 6.82
N LEU A 419 25.29 -0.48 7.95
CA LEU A 419 25.12 -1.10 9.28
C LEU A 419 23.68 -1.59 9.49
N PHE A 420 22.68 -0.83 9.04
CA PHE A 420 21.29 -1.24 9.08
C PHE A 420 21.06 -2.52 8.24
N TRP A 421 21.43 -2.49 6.97
CA TRP A 421 21.26 -3.60 6.03
C TRP A 421 22.07 -4.87 6.40
N LYS A 422 23.12 -4.77 7.20
CA LYS A 422 23.85 -5.94 7.73
C LYS A 422 23.02 -6.80 8.68
N THR A 423 22.05 -6.20 9.37
CA THR A 423 21.25 -6.88 10.39
C THR A 423 19.76 -6.95 10.05
N PHE A 424 19.33 -6.18 9.05
CA PHE A 424 17.97 -6.19 8.54
C PHE A 424 17.83 -7.17 7.37
N ASP A 425 16.82 -8.03 7.46
CA ASP A 425 16.35 -8.85 6.35
C ASP A 425 14.82 -8.78 6.31
N ALA A 426 14.26 -8.60 5.12
CA ALA A 426 12.82 -8.70 4.87
C ALA A 426 12.62 -8.95 3.37
N ASP A 427 12.24 -10.18 3.03
CA ASP A 427 12.05 -10.61 1.66
C ASP A 427 10.80 -11.49 1.57
N VAL A 428 10.01 -11.30 0.53
CA VAL A 428 8.88 -12.17 0.20
C VAL A 428 8.99 -12.48 -1.27
N LYS A 429 9.09 -13.78 -1.59
CA LYS A 429 9.09 -14.26 -2.97
C LYS A 429 7.82 -15.06 -3.22
N LEU A 430 7.01 -14.59 -4.15
CA LEU A 430 5.83 -15.31 -4.62
C LEU A 430 6.22 -16.28 -5.73
N GLN A 431 5.54 -17.41 -5.80
CA GLN A 431 5.68 -18.38 -6.88
C GLN A 431 5.19 -17.82 -8.22
N ASP A 432 4.35 -16.79 -8.19
CA ASP A 432 3.71 -16.19 -9.35
C ASP A 432 4.26 -14.79 -9.67
N ASP A 433 5.45 -14.44 -9.15
CA ASP A 433 6.04 -13.12 -9.41
C ASP A 433 6.65 -13.05 -10.82
N LEU A 434 5.97 -12.37 -11.73
CA LEU A 434 6.41 -12.22 -13.12
C LEU A 434 7.52 -11.17 -13.27
N SER A 435 7.64 -10.25 -12.32
CA SER A 435 8.64 -9.17 -12.34
C SER A 435 9.69 -9.42 -11.26
N PRO A 436 10.98 -9.54 -11.60
CA PRO A 436 12.04 -9.73 -10.61
C PRO A 436 11.95 -8.68 -9.49
N SER A 437 12.03 -9.15 -8.24
CA SER A 437 12.05 -8.31 -7.03
C SER A 437 10.78 -7.49 -6.75
N ARG A 438 9.69 -7.68 -7.50
CA ARG A 438 8.45 -6.92 -7.30
C ARG A 438 7.82 -7.18 -5.94
N SER A 439 7.78 -8.44 -5.51
CA SER A 439 7.27 -8.80 -4.18
C SER A 439 8.16 -8.30 -3.03
N SER A 440 9.45 -8.11 -3.27
CA SER A 440 10.44 -7.65 -2.28
C SER A 440 10.50 -6.13 -2.16
N LEU A 441 10.29 -5.39 -3.26
CA LEU A 441 10.36 -3.92 -3.33
C LEU A 441 9.69 -3.19 -2.14
N PRO A 442 8.41 -3.43 -1.82
CA PRO A 442 7.75 -2.66 -0.76
C PRO A 442 8.37 -2.91 0.62
N PHE A 443 8.87 -4.13 0.91
CA PHE A 443 9.50 -4.43 2.20
C PHE A 443 10.82 -3.67 2.38
N VAL A 444 11.65 -3.64 1.33
CA VAL A 444 12.94 -2.93 1.37
C VAL A 444 12.73 -1.42 1.37
N TYR A 445 11.82 -0.90 0.53
CA TYR A 445 11.50 0.53 0.49
C TYR A 445 10.91 1.04 1.81
N ASN A 446 9.93 0.31 2.38
CA ASN A 446 9.30 0.70 3.65
C ASN A 446 10.31 0.67 4.81
N ALA A 447 11.19 -0.33 4.84
CA ALA A 447 12.26 -0.41 5.84
C ALA A 447 13.26 0.74 5.72
N PHE A 448 13.67 1.10 4.50
CA PHE A 448 14.49 2.27 4.22
C PHE A 448 13.81 3.54 4.75
N ARG A 449 12.52 3.75 4.47
CA ARG A 449 11.78 4.93 4.93
C ARG A 449 11.73 5.04 6.45
N MET A 450 11.44 3.94 7.13
CA MET A 450 11.47 3.90 8.60
C MET A 450 12.87 4.18 9.15
N PHE A 451 13.92 3.61 8.55
CA PHE A 451 15.30 3.90 8.97
C PHE A 451 15.66 5.37 8.80
N MET A 452 15.33 5.97 7.65
CA MET A 452 15.66 7.38 7.40
C MET A 452 15.00 8.32 8.40
N VAL A 453 13.71 8.13 8.71
CA VAL A 453 13.03 8.97 9.70
C VAL A 453 13.45 8.69 11.14
N SER A 454 14.10 7.55 11.41
CA SER A 454 14.50 7.15 12.76
C SER A 454 15.46 8.14 13.45
N HIS A 455 16.26 8.88 12.67
CA HIS A 455 17.24 9.84 13.18
C HIS A 455 16.60 11.10 13.78
N GLY A 456 15.35 11.42 13.43
CA GLY A 456 14.61 12.58 13.93
C GLY A 456 13.58 12.29 15.01
N LEU A 457 13.45 11.03 15.46
CA LEU A 457 12.32 10.57 16.28
C LEU A 457 12.14 11.26 17.62
N GLU A 458 13.21 11.74 18.24
CA GLU A 458 13.12 12.47 19.51
C GLU A 458 12.29 13.75 19.38
N GLY A 459 12.22 14.32 18.16
CA GLY A 459 11.36 15.43 17.80
C GLY A 459 9.94 15.05 17.38
N GLY A 460 9.60 13.75 17.40
CA GLY A 460 8.33 13.17 16.92
C GLY A 460 8.42 12.60 15.50
N LEU A 461 7.49 11.71 15.16
CA LEU A 461 7.29 11.19 13.80
C LEU A 461 6.01 11.78 13.21
N SER A 462 6.13 12.41 12.04
CA SER A 462 5.00 12.97 11.31
C SER A 462 4.26 11.94 10.48
N ARG A 463 2.96 12.15 10.27
CA ARG A 463 2.05 11.23 9.57
C ARG A 463 2.54 10.85 8.16
N SER A 464 3.18 11.79 7.46
CA SER A 464 3.78 11.56 6.13
C SER A 464 5.29 11.34 6.14
N GLY A 465 5.92 11.29 7.31
CA GLY A 465 7.38 11.22 7.46
C GLY A 465 8.12 12.30 6.67
N LEU A 466 7.59 13.53 6.67
CA LEU A 466 8.11 14.71 5.97
C LEU A 466 8.08 14.62 4.43
N SER A 467 7.15 13.85 3.85
CA SER A 467 6.96 13.82 2.38
C SER A 467 5.94 14.84 1.88
N ALA A 468 5.21 15.52 2.78
CA ALA A 468 4.23 16.56 2.46
C ALA A 468 4.02 17.53 3.64
N ALA A 469 3.75 18.80 3.34
CA ALA A 469 3.42 19.85 4.31
C ALA A 469 1.98 19.69 4.87
N GLY A 470 1.49 20.69 5.60
CA GLY A 470 0.12 20.72 6.11
C GLY A 470 -0.15 19.60 7.12
N ASP A 471 -1.23 18.86 6.91
CA ASP A 471 -1.62 17.70 7.74
C ASP A 471 -0.57 16.58 7.73
N GLY A 472 0.29 16.50 6.71
CA GLY A 472 1.37 15.51 6.63
C GLY A 472 2.44 15.66 7.72
N LEU A 473 2.60 16.87 8.26
CA LEU A 473 3.56 17.15 9.34
C LEU A 473 2.96 16.98 10.75
N LEU A 474 1.65 16.75 10.87
CA LEU A 474 1.03 16.41 12.15
C LEU A 474 1.54 15.06 12.66
N PHE A 475 1.73 14.95 13.97
CA PHE A 475 1.90 13.70 14.69
C PHE A 475 0.53 13.12 14.99
N ASN A 476 0.24 11.92 14.47
CA ASN A 476 -0.97 11.18 14.81
C ASN A 476 -0.64 10.13 15.88
N LEU A 477 -0.88 10.46 17.16
CA LEU A 477 -0.43 9.61 18.28
C LEU A 477 -1.18 8.28 18.38
N SER A 478 -2.37 8.13 17.79
CA SER A 478 -3.02 6.81 17.68
C SER A 478 -2.30 5.86 16.73
N GLU A 479 -1.42 6.37 15.87
CA GLU A 479 -0.60 5.54 14.98
C GLU A 479 0.75 5.17 15.63
N TYR A 480 1.12 5.82 16.74
CA TYR A 480 2.43 5.64 17.37
C TYR A 480 2.62 4.23 17.94
N ILE A 481 1.55 3.52 18.29
CA ILE A 481 1.64 2.10 18.64
C ILE A 481 2.26 1.28 17.50
N TYR A 482 1.91 1.56 16.25
CA TYR A 482 2.44 0.82 15.11
C TYR A 482 3.89 1.19 14.80
N TYR A 483 4.24 2.48 14.91
CA TYR A 483 5.63 2.95 14.83
C TYR A 483 6.50 2.30 15.91
N GLY A 484 5.98 2.28 17.15
CA GLY A 484 6.62 1.64 18.29
C GLY A 484 6.83 0.15 18.09
N LEU A 485 5.83 -0.58 17.60
CA LEU A 485 5.94 -2.02 17.31
C LEU A 485 6.99 -2.30 16.21
N TYR A 486 7.05 -1.48 15.17
CA TYR A 486 8.10 -1.58 14.15
C TYR A 486 9.49 -1.41 14.77
N TYR A 487 9.72 -0.31 15.50
CA TYR A 487 11.04 -0.02 16.06
C TYR A 487 11.43 -0.98 17.17
N LEU A 488 10.49 -1.43 18.01
CA LEU A 488 10.73 -2.46 19.01
C LEU A 488 11.36 -3.71 18.41
N LEU A 489 10.90 -4.10 17.22
CA LEU A 489 11.37 -5.30 16.52
C LEU A 489 12.60 -5.08 15.64
N THR A 490 12.96 -3.84 15.30
CA THR A 490 14.02 -3.57 14.31
C THR A 490 15.17 -2.72 14.87
N GLN A 491 14.86 -1.74 15.71
CA GLN A 491 15.75 -0.74 16.30
C GLN A 491 15.20 -0.29 17.68
N PRO A 492 15.31 -1.09 18.76
CA PRO A 492 14.79 -0.73 20.09
C PRO A 492 15.23 0.67 20.57
N GLU A 493 16.45 1.08 20.23
CA GLU A 493 16.97 2.43 20.46
C GLU A 493 16.08 3.53 19.86
N ALA A 494 15.55 3.32 18.65
CA ALA A 494 14.62 4.23 17.99
C ALA A 494 13.23 4.21 18.65
N CYS A 495 12.80 3.07 19.19
CA CYS A 495 11.57 2.97 19.98
C CYS A 495 11.64 3.84 21.25
N LEU A 496 12.80 3.85 21.92
CA LEU A 496 13.03 4.74 23.06
C LEU A 496 12.99 6.22 22.66
N LEU A 497 13.61 6.60 21.52
CA LEU A 497 13.54 7.98 21.02
C LEU A 497 12.10 8.40 20.71
N LEU A 498 11.29 7.51 20.14
CA LEU A 498 9.86 7.74 19.94
C LEU A 498 9.13 7.96 21.28
N LEU A 499 9.38 7.14 22.30
CA LEU A 499 8.80 7.33 23.64
C LEU A 499 9.27 8.63 24.31
N LYS A 500 10.53 9.04 24.11
CA LYS A 500 11.05 10.33 24.58
C LYS A 500 10.32 11.51 23.92
N SER A 501 9.99 11.40 22.63
CA SER A 501 9.19 12.43 21.95
C SER A 501 7.81 12.61 22.57
N VAL A 502 7.16 11.50 22.96
CA VAL A 502 5.89 11.51 23.69
C VAL A 502 6.08 12.13 25.07
N TYR A 503 7.14 11.76 25.79
CA TYR A 503 7.48 12.36 27.09
C TYR A 503 7.67 13.88 27.01
N HIS A 504 8.28 14.41 25.94
CA HIS A 504 8.42 15.86 25.73
C HIS A 504 7.07 16.60 25.65
N MET A 505 5.97 15.91 25.30
CA MET A 505 4.63 16.46 25.27
C MET A 505 3.91 16.43 26.63
N LEU A 506 4.45 15.71 27.63
CA LEU A 506 3.82 15.50 28.93
C LEU A 506 3.34 16.80 29.62
N PRO A 507 4.10 17.92 29.62
CA PRO A 507 3.62 19.18 30.18
C PRO A 507 2.35 19.72 29.49
N GLN A 508 2.25 19.62 28.16
CA GLN A 508 1.07 20.05 27.42
C GLN A 508 -0.09 19.06 27.61
N SER A 509 0.19 17.76 27.66
CA SER A 509 -0.81 16.72 27.94
C SER A 509 -1.45 16.85 29.33
N ARG A 510 -0.68 17.30 30.34
CA ARG A 510 -1.22 17.67 31.66
C ARG A 510 -2.18 18.86 31.57
N LYS A 511 -1.85 19.89 30.78
CA LYS A 511 -2.76 21.03 30.55
C LYS A 511 -4.01 20.60 29.79
N TYR A 512 -3.87 19.75 28.78
CA TYR A 512 -5.00 19.23 28.01
C TYR A 512 -5.96 18.41 28.89
N ALA A 513 -5.43 17.59 29.81
CA ALA A 513 -6.25 16.92 30.83
C ALA A 513 -7.10 17.92 31.63
N ARG A 514 -6.55 19.08 32.01
CA ARG A 514 -7.31 20.15 32.71
C ARG A 514 -8.41 20.75 31.85
N VAL A 515 -8.15 20.94 30.56
CA VAL A 515 -9.17 21.42 29.60
C VAL A 515 -10.34 20.45 29.53
N LEU A 516 -10.07 19.14 29.61
CA LEU A 516 -11.08 18.07 29.69
C LEU A 516 -11.66 17.87 31.10
N ALA A 517 -11.50 18.84 32.00
CA ALA A 517 -11.99 18.83 33.37
C ALA A 517 -11.45 17.68 34.25
N MET A 518 -10.28 17.12 33.93
CA MET A 518 -9.59 16.17 34.79
C MET A 518 -8.72 16.89 35.82
N ASN A 519 -8.73 16.38 37.05
CA ASN A 519 -8.01 16.96 38.18
C ASN A 519 -6.59 16.41 38.36
N ARG A 520 -6.22 15.32 37.67
CA ARG A 520 -4.91 14.65 37.76
C ARG A 520 -4.60 13.89 36.47
N GLY A 521 -3.32 13.54 36.28
CA GLY A 521 -2.84 12.80 35.11
C GLY A 521 -2.61 13.65 33.87
N ALA A 522 -2.26 12.98 32.78
CA ALA A 522 -1.99 13.59 31.48
C ALA A 522 -2.81 12.90 30.38
N VAL A 523 -3.44 13.67 29.49
CA VAL A 523 -4.15 13.13 28.32
C VAL A 523 -3.34 13.46 27.08
N PHE A 524 -2.94 12.44 26.33
CA PHE A 524 -2.21 12.64 25.08
C PHE A 524 -3.19 12.95 23.94
N PRO A 525 -2.94 14.00 23.13
CA PRO A 525 -3.84 14.36 22.05
C PRO A 525 -3.80 13.33 20.92
N LEU A 526 -4.90 13.16 20.19
CA LEU A 526 -4.92 12.30 19.00
C LEU A 526 -3.95 12.81 17.93
N LYS A 527 -4.02 14.10 17.62
CA LYS A 527 -3.15 14.78 16.64
C LYS A 527 -2.52 16.03 17.23
N THR A 528 -1.26 16.28 16.91
CA THR A 528 -0.48 17.41 17.44
C THR A 528 0.81 17.67 16.65
N ILE A 529 1.46 18.82 16.86
CA ILE A 529 2.89 19.02 16.52
C ILE A 529 3.69 19.38 17.77
N SER A 530 3.13 20.22 18.63
CA SER A 530 3.80 20.77 19.83
C SER A 530 3.38 20.12 21.15
N GLY A 531 2.50 19.11 21.12
CA GLY A 531 1.77 18.59 22.27
C GLY A 531 0.41 19.26 22.51
N VAL A 532 0.10 20.35 21.80
CA VAL A 532 -1.23 20.97 21.80
C VAL A 532 -2.19 20.17 20.91
N HIS A 533 -3.36 19.84 21.44
CA HIS A 533 -4.40 19.10 20.73
C HIS A 533 -4.88 19.85 19.49
N SER A 534 -4.85 19.16 18.33
CA SER A 534 -5.27 19.70 17.03
C SER A 534 -6.28 18.74 16.38
N THR A 535 -7.58 19.01 16.47
CA THR A 535 -8.59 18.24 15.71
C THR A 535 -9.84 19.05 15.42
N HIS A 536 -10.50 18.75 14.31
CA HIS A 536 -11.76 19.38 13.93
C HIS A 536 -12.90 18.94 14.87
N PRO A 537 -13.65 19.86 15.53
CA PRO A 537 -14.55 19.51 16.64
C PRO A 537 -15.88 18.83 16.25
N ALA A 538 -16.20 18.75 14.96
CA ALA A 538 -17.57 18.46 14.52
C ALA A 538 -17.93 16.97 14.40
N ASN A 539 -16.97 16.05 14.17
CA ASN A 539 -17.30 14.68 13.72
C ASN A 539 -16.71 13.53 14.57
N VAL A 540 -15.69 13.77 15.39
CA VAL A 540 -14.99 12.74 16.16
C VAL A 540 -15.09 13.03 17.66
N SER A 541 -15.34 12.00 18.46
CA SER A 541 -15.32 12.13 19.93
C SER A 541 -13.93 12.52 20.43
N ASN A 542 -13.84 13.55 21.25
CA ASN A 542 -12.58 13.94 21.90
C ASN A 542 -12.18 12.99 23.05
N ALA A 543 -13.09 12.13 23.51
CA ALA A 543 -12.82 11.13 24.55
C ALA A 543 -12.18 9.85 23.98
N ARG A 544 -10.97 9.98 23.43
CA ARG A 544 -10.19 8.88 22.82
C ARG A 544 -8.96 8.52 23.65
N PHE A 545 -9.19 7.97 24.84
CA PHE A 545 -8.13 7.70 25.81
C PHE A 545 -7.36 6.39 25.56
N HIS A 546 -7.67 5.65 24.49
CA HIS A 546 -6.91 4.47 24.10
C HIS A 546 -5.44 4.82 23.81
N VAL A 547 -5.14 6.01 23.28
CA VAL A 547 -3.77 6.51 23.06
C VAL A 547 -2.93 6.42 24.35
N ASN A 548 -3.51 6.80 25.50
CA ASN A 548 -2.84 6.66 26.79
C ASN A 548 -2.52 5.19 27.11
N ALA A 549 -3.45 4.27 26.88
CA ALA A 549 -3.23 2.84 27.10
C ALA A 549 -2.19 2.24 26.15
N GLU A 550 -2.15 2.71 24.91
CA GLU A 550 -1.20 2.29 23.90
C GLU A 550 0.23 2.74 24.21
N ILE A 551 0.40 3.95 24.76
CA ILE A 551 1.68 4.41 25.32
C ILE A 551 2.13 3.45 26.44
N GLY A 552 1.25 3.15 27.40
CA GLY A 552 1.55 2.21 28.48
C GLY A 552 1.90 0.80 27.97
N PHE A 553 1.19 0.33 26.95
CA PHE A 553 1.46 -0.95 26.28
C PHE A 553 2.86 -0.96 25.64
N LEU A 554 3.24 0.10 24.91
CA LEU A 554 4.57 0.22 24.31
C LEU A 554 5.67 0.26 25.37
N ILE A 555 5.49 0.98 26.48
CA ILE A 555 6.49 1.01 27.56
C ILE A 555 6.68 -0.39 28.16
N ALA A 556 5.58 -1.12 28.41
CA ALA A 556 5.64 -2.47 28.97
C ALA A 556 6.35 -3.45 28.03
N LEU A 557 6.06 -3.39 26.72
CA LEU A 557 6.74 -4.20 25.72
C LEU A 557 8.21 -3.82 25.54
N TYR A 558 8.53 -2.52 25.58
CA TYR A 558 9.90 -2.03 25.49
C TYR A 558 10.76 -2.55 26.65
N ASP A 559 10.22 -2.56 27.87
CA ASP A 559 10.87 -3.14 29.06
C ASP A 559 11.10 -4.66 28.90
N ASP A 560 10.17 -5.40 28.31
CA ASP A 560 10.31 -6.85 28.07
C ASP A 560 11.33 -7.18 26.97
N ALA A 561 11.44 -6.33 25.95
CA ALA A 561 12.27 -6.50 24.75
C ALA A 561 13.70 -5.98 24.92
N SER A 562 13.91 -4.98 25.78
CA SER A 562 15.22 -4.35 25.96
C SER A 562 16.13 -5.18 26.84
N GLU A 563 17.42 -5.25 26.49
CA GLU A 563 18.42 -5.93 27.33
C GLU A 563 18.86 -5.02 28.49
N ASN A 564 19.14 -3.75 28.19
CA ASN A 564 19.63 -2.76 29.14
C ASN A 564 18.90 -1.44 28.92
N ILE A 565 18.40 -0.84 30.00
CA ILE A 565 17.78 0.49 30.01
C ILE A 565 18.51 1.33 31.07
N PRO A 566 19.11 2.48 30.69
CA PRO A 566 19.74 3.41 31.63
C PRO A 566 18.77 3.86 32.74
N ALA A 567 19.31 4.17 33.92
CA ALA A 567 18.50 4.56 35.08
C ALA A 567 17.67 5.85 34.82
N GLU A 568 18.23 6.80 34.07
CA GLU A 568 17.53 8.04 33.68
C GLU A 568 16.31 7.75 32.79
N ASP A 569 16.46 6.85 31.82
CA ASP A 569 15.38 6.46 30.93
C ASP A 569 14.32 5.65 31.68
N ARG A 570 14.70 4.81 32.64
CA ARG A 570 13.75 4.11 33.52
C ARG A 570 12.89 5.08 34.32
N LEU A 571 13.48 6.14 34.86
CA LEU A 571 12.75 7.17 35.62
C LEU A 571 11.77 7.94 34.74
N LEU A 572 12.21 8.33 33.53
CA LEU A 572 11.37 8.98 32.53
C LEU A 572 10.18 8.10 32.14
N LEU A 573 10.44 6.83 31.82
CA LEU A 573 9.40 5.86 31.43
C LEU A 573 8.43 5.58 32.59
N LEU A 574 8.92 5.56 33.83
CA LEU A 574 8.09 5.40 35.02
C LEU A 574 7.16 6.61 35.23
N GLU A 575 7.69 7.83 35.10
CA GLU A 575 6.86 9.04 35.17
C GLU A 575 5.78 9.03 34.09
N LEU A 576 6.17 8.73 32.84
CA LEU A 576 5.25 8.66 31.71
C LEU A 576 4.15 7.63 31.92
N MET A 577 4.51 6.38 32.26
CA MET A 577 3.59 5.27 32.51
C MET A 577 2.59 5.58 33.62
N MET A 578 3.06 6.09 34.76
CA MET A 578 2.19 6.35 35.90
C MET A 578 1.26 7.54 35.63
N GLU A 579 1.76 8.62 35.05
CA GLU A 579 0.97 9.82 34.79
C GLU A 579 -0.07 9.60 33.66
N SER A 580 0.23 8.76 32.65
CA SER A 580 -0.73 8.37 31.61
C SER A 580 -1.83 7.45 32.14
N ALA A 581 -1.53 6.56 33.09
CA ALA A 581 -2.52 5.66 33.71
C ALA A 581 -3.44 6.39 34.71
N ARG A 582 -2.96 7.50 35.29
CA ARG A 582 -3.64 8.27 36.35
C ARG A 582 -4.99 8.87 35.95
N ILE A 583 -5.32 8.88 34.66
CA ILE A 583 -6.61 9.40 34.18
C ILE A 583 -7.78 8.44 34.46
N TRP A 584 -7.56 7.12 34.47
CA TRP A 584 -8.64 6.13 34.43
C TRP A 584 -9.65 6.19 35.59
N PRO A 585 -9.24 6.43 36.86
CA PRO A 585 -10.20 6.60 37.95
C PRO A 585 -11.18 7.76 37.77
N GLN A 586 -10.84 8.74 36.93
CA GLN A 586 -11.66 9.93 36.64
C GLN A 586 -12.56 9.74 35.41
N CYS A 587 -12.39 8.64 34.67
CA CYS A 587 -13.08 8.38 33.40
C CYS A 587 -14.27 7.40 33.52
N GLY A 588 -14.54 6.89 34.73
CA GLY A 588 -15.57 5.88 34.95
C GLY A 588 -16.20 5.98 36.33
N GLU A 589 -17.13 5.07 36.59
CA GLU A 589 -17.92 5.04 37.81
C GLU A 589 -17.94 3.64 38.43
N TRP A 590 -17.91 3.59 39.76
CA TRP A 590 -18.14 2.37 40.52
C TRP A 590 -19.64 2.03 40.55
N GLN A 591 -19.96 0.77 40.31
CA GLN A 591 -21.29 0.17 40.34
C GLN A 591 -21.30 -1.04 41.29
N ASP A 592 -22.50 -1.55 41.59
CA ASP A 592 -22.72 -2.76 42.38
C ASP A 592 -21.92 -2.77 43.70
N ASP A 593 -22.16 -1.78 44.56
CA ASP A 593 -21.49 -1.62 45.85
C ASP A 593 -19.94 -1.62 45.76
N HIS A 594 -19.39 -0.92 44.77
CA HIS A 594 -17.94 -0.82 44.50
C HIS A 594 -17.27 -2.13 44.08
N THR A 595 -17.97 -3.00 43.35
CA THR A 595 -17.39 -4.24 42.82
C THR A 595 -17.05 -4.16 41.32
N VAL A 596 -17.75 -3.31 40.56
CA VAL A 596 -17.58 -3.14 39.11
C VAL A 596 -17.24 -1.68 38.81
N PHE A 597 -16.21 -1.43 38.03
CA PHE A 597 -15.87 -0.10 37.52
C PHE A 597 -16.19 -0.03 36.02
N ARG A 598 -17.13 0.83 35.63
CA ARG A 598 -17.57 0.97 34.24
C ARG A 598 -16.99 2.21 33.59
N LEU A 599 -16.49 2.04 32.37
CA LEU A 599 -16.06 3.11 31.47
C LEU A 599 -17.11 3.23 30.36
N ASP A 600 -17.77 4.38 30.29
CA ASP A 600 -18.82 4.66 29.31
C ASP A 600 -18.53 5.99 28.59
N ASN A 601 -19.04 6.14 27.37
CA ASN A 601 -18.82 7.32 26.50
C ASN A 601 -17.35 7.60 26.15
N ILE A 602 -16.51 6.57 26.12
CA ILE A 602 -15.11 6.65 25.66
C ILE A 602 -14.99 5.93 24.33
N ALA A 603 -14.53 6.63 23.30
CA ALA A 603 -14.34 6.06 21.97
C ALA A 603 -13.01 5.30 21.88
N GLY A 604 -13.06 4.15 21.21
CA GLY A 604 -11.87 3.40 20.83
C GLY A 604 -11.16 3.99 19.60
N THR A 605 -10.37 3.16 18.93
CA THR A 605 -9.68 3.47 17.67
C THR A 605 -10.64 3.57 16.49
N ASP A 606 -11.72 2.76 16.44
CA ASP A 606 -12.63 2.71 15.30
C ASP A 606 -13.51 3.97 15.25
N GLU A 607 -13.32 4.78 14.21
CA GLU A 607 -14.12 6.00 14.01
C GLU A 607 -15.59 5.69 13.73
N TYR A 608 -15.90 4.51 13.19
CA TYR A 608 -17.26 4.16 12.79
C TYR A 608 -18.17 3.72 13.94
N ASN A 609 -17.58 3.40 15.10
CA ASN A 609 -18.30 3.02 16.32
C ASN A 609 -18.06 4.03 17.46
N SER A 610 -17.87 5.30 17.11
CA SER A 610 -17.62 6.40 18.07
C SER A 610 -18.85 6.67 18.95
N ASN A 611 -18.61 6.93 20.25
CA ASN A 611 -19.60 7.33 21.29
C ASN A 611 -20.51 6.23 21.88
N ALA A 612 -20.15 4.95 21.76
CA ALA A 612 -20.90 3.87 22.38
C ALA A 612 -20.41 3.51 23.79
N SER A 613 -21.32 3.11 24.68
CA SER A 613 -21.03 2.64 26.04
C SER A 613 -20.44 1.23 26.05
N GLY A 614 -19.54 0.95 26.99
CA GLY A 614 -18.94 -0.38 27.16
C GLY A 614 -18.02 -0.84 26.03
N ASN A 615 -17.24 0.08 25.44
CA ASN A 615 -16.31 -0.28 24.38
C ASN A 615 -15.30 -1.35 24.86
N PHE A 616 -15.26 -2.50 24.18
CA PHE A 616 -14.43 -3.65 24.58
C PHE A 616 -12.95 -3.31 24.59
N TYR A 617 -12.44 -2.65 23.54
CA TYR A 617 -11.02 -2.34 23.39
C TYR A 617 -10.54 -1.33 24.43
N VAL A 618 -11.37 -0.33 24.75
CA VAL A 618 -11.10 0.63 25.82
C VAL A 618 -11.01 -0.08 27.17
N ASN A 619 -11.99 -0.93 27.50
CA ASN A 619 -12.04 -1.62 28.80
C ASN A 619 -10.83 -2.54 29.01
N ILE A 620 -10.52 -3.40 28.04
CA ILE A 620 -9.35 -4.29 28.14
C ILE A 620 -8.06 -3.47 28.22
N SER A 621 -7.92 -2.41 27.41
CA SER A 621 -6.69 -1.61 27.37
C SER A 621 -6.49 -0.77 28.62
N ALA A 622 -7.55 -0.19 29.19
CA ALA A 622 -7.48 0.54 30.46
C ALA A 622 -7.04 -0.38 31.62
N ARG A 623 -7.66 -1.56 31.74
CA ARG A 623 -7.29 -2.59 32.72
C ARG A 623 -5.84 -3.03 32.55
N ARG A 624 -5.41 -3.28 31.31
CA ARG A 624 -4.04 -3.69 30.98
C ARG A 624 -3.02 -2.57 31.21
N HIS A 625 -3.37 -1.32 30.96
CA HIS A 625 -2.52 -0.16 31.23
C HIS A 625 -2.24 -0.04 32.73
N ILE A 626 -3.28 -0.08 33.58
CA ILE A 626 -3.11 0.02 35.04
C ILE A 626 -2.29 -1.16 35.57
N SER A 627 -2.64 -2.40 35.22
CA SER A 627 -1.90 -3.58 35.68
C SER A 627 -0.45 -3.62 35.21
N SER A 628 -0.19 -3.14 33.99
CA SER A 628 1.19 -3.02 33.46
C SER A 628 1.96 -1.91 34.16
N ALA A 629 1.33 -0.81 34.56
CA ALA A 629 1.97 0.26 35.32
C ALA A 629 2.50 -0.24 36.68
N PHE A 630 1.69 -1.00 37.43
CA PHE A 630 2.12 -1.62 38.69
C PHE A 630 3.19 -2.69 38.48
N SER A 631 3.02 -3.55 37.45
CA SER A 631 4.03 -4.57 37.12
C SER A 631 5.37 -3.92 36.75
N PHE A 632 5.32 -2.83 35.99
CA PHE A 632 6.51 -2.06 35.60
C PHE A 632 7.18 -1.43 36.83
N LEU A 633 6.41 -0.79 37.72
CA LEU A 633 6.90 -0.24 38.99
C LEU A 633 7.60 -1.32 39.83
N ASP A 634 6.99 -2.50 39.99
CA ASP A 634 7.56 -3.61 40.75
C ASP A 634 8.90 -4.07 40.15
N ARG A 635 8.99 -4.15 38.82
CA ARG A 635 10.27 -4.47 38.14
C ARG A 635 11.32 -3.38 38.35
N GLN A 636 10.93 -2.10 38.35
CA GLN A 636 11.87 -1.00 38.56
C GLN A 636 12.46 -0.97 39.98
N GLN A 637 11.79 -1.53 40.98
CA GLN A 637 12.34 -1.66 42.35
C GLN A 637 13.62 -2.51 42.41
N GLY A 638 13.84 -3.41 41.44
CA GLY A 638 15.09 -4.16 41.32
C GLY A 638 16.24 -3.40 40.65
N HIS A 639 15.95 -2.25 40.03
CA HIS A 639 16.89 -1.49 39.20
C HIS A 639 17.16 -0.06 39.69
N LEU A 640 16.24 0.52 40.47
CA LEU A 640 16.29 1.89 40.97
C LEU A 640 16.37 1.91 42.50
N THR A 641 16.95 2.97 43.06
CA THR A 641 16.95 3.18 44.51
C THR A 641 15.60 3.68 45.02
N GLU A 642 15.34 3.49 46.32
CA GLU A 642 14.12 4.00 46.95
C GLU A 642 14.00 5.54 46.84
N GLU A 643 15.12 6.26 46.94
CA GLU A 643 15.17 7.72 46.76
C GLU A 643 14.76 8.13 45.33
N GLN A 644 15.27 7.42 44.32
CA GLN A 644 14.92 7.66 42.92
C GLN A 644 13.42 7.42 42.67
N LEU A 645 12.86 6.32 43.17
CA LEU A 645 11.42 6.04 43.06
C LEU A 645 10.58 7.10 43.77
N ASN A 646 10.94 7.47 45.01
CA ASN A 646 10.24 8.51 45.77
C ASN A 646 10.29 9.87 45.06
N SER A 647 11.38 10.18 44.36
CA SER A 647 11.51 11.42 43.60
C SER A 647 10.47 11.54 42.47
N VAL A 648 10.17 10.44 41.76
CA VAL A 648 9.15 10.40 40.71
C VAL A 648 7.75 10.60 41.31
N PHE A 649 7.42 9.89 42.39
CA PHE A 649 6.09 10.08 43.01
C PHE A 649 5.92 11.46 43.65
N ALA A 650 7.01 12.05 44.16
CA ALA A 650 7.01 13.41 44.65
C ALA A 650 6.80 14.43 43.52
N SER A 651 7.44 14.25 42.34
CA SER A 651 7.24 15.13 41.18
C SER A 651 5.82 15.05 40.64
N LEU A 652 5.22 13.85 40.65
CA LEU A 652 3.82 13.64 40.28
C LEU A 652 2.83 14.13 41.35
N GLY A 653 3.28 14.33 42.59
CA GLY A 653 2.38 14.56 43.72
C GLY A 653 1.39 13.42 43.91
N MET A 654 1.80 12.18 43.64
CA MET A 654 0.94 10.99 43.71
C MET A 654 1.00 10.38 45.11
N THR A 655 -0.15 10.24 45.75
CA THR A 655 -0.22 9.73 47.14
C THR A 655 -0.37 8.21 47.19
N ARG A 656 -0.04 7.60 48.34
CA ARG A 656 -0.29 6.16 48.56
C ARG A 656 -1.77 5.78 48.45
N HIS A 657 -2.67 6.67 48.89
CA HIS A 657 -4.11 6.45 48.78
C HIS A 657 -4.56 6.43 47.31
N GLU A 658 -4.06 7.39 46.52
CA GLU A 658 -4.33 7.44 45.08
C GLU A 658 -3.78 6.22 44.33
N MET A 659 -2.60 5.71 44.71
CA MET A 659 -2.08 4.46 44.15
C MET A 659 -2.99 3.27 44.48
N ALA A 660 -3.48 3.17 45.72
CA ALA A 660 -4.42 2.12 46.12
C ALA A 660 -5.75 2.21 45.37
N GLU A 661 -6.27 3.43 45.16
CA GLU A 661 -7.47 3.68 44.36
C GLU A 661 -7.26 3.28 42.89
N LEU A 662 -6.14 3.69 42.28
CA LEU A 662 -5.79 3.31 40.91
C LEU A 662 -5.72 1.79 40.74
N GLN A 663 -5.12 1.09 41.70
CA GLN A 663 -5.06 -0.37 41.71
C GLN A 663 -6.45 -1.00 41.87
N ALA A 664 -7.28 -0.47 42.77
CA ALA A 664 -8.66 -0.92 42.96
C ALA A 664 -9.47 -0.76 41.67
N VAL A 665 -9.38 0.40 41.01
CA VAL A 665 -10.02 0.67 39.70
C VAL A 665 -9.55 -0.35 38.66
N GLY A 666 -8.24 -0.59 38.55
CA GLY A 666 -7.71 -1.61 37.65
C GLY A 666 -8.31 -3.00 37.86
N ASN A 667 -8.50 -3.41 39.11
CA ASN A 667 -9.14 -4.68 39.45
C ASN A 667 -10.66 -4.67 39.23
N GLY A 668 -11.30 -3.50 39.32
CA GLY A 668 -12.73 -3.31 39.14
C GLY A 668 -13.17 -3.16 37.68
N ILE A 669 -12.29 -2.79 36.75
CA ILE A 669 -12.65 -2.67 35.32
C ILE A 669 -13.06 -4.03 34.77
N VAL A 670 -14.33 -4.16 34.40
CA VAL A 670 -14.89 -5.37 33.80
C VAL A 670 -14.76 -5.31 32.28
N VAL A 671 -14.05 -6.28 31.70
CA VAL A 671 -14.08 -6.52 30.27
C VAL A 671 -15.41 -7.17 29.92
N PRO A 672 -16.17 -6.68 28.93
CA PRO A 672 -17.48 -7.23 28.58
C PRO A 672 -17.45 -8.75 28.42
N GLN A 673 -18.46 -9.43 28.96
CA GLN A 673 -18.61 -10.88 28.80
C GLN A 673 -19.00 -11.22 27.34
N ARG A 674 -18.84 -12.50 26.96
CA ARG A 674 -19.33 -12.99 25.66
C ARG A 674 -20.84 -12.79 25.59
N HIS A 675 -21.32 -12.30 24.45
CA HIS A 675 -22.73 -12.14 24.18
C HIS A 675 -23.44 -13.51 24.21
N GLU A 676 -24.44 -13.67 25.07
CA GLU A 676 -25.03 -14.97 25.40
C GLU A 676 -25.49 -15.77 24.18
N ARG A 677 -26.06 -15.09 23.17
CA ARG A 677 -26.59 -15.74 21.96
C ARG A 677 -25.55 -15.95 20.86
N LEU A 678 -24.58 -15.04 20.75
CA LEU A 678 -23.61 -15.02 19.63
C LEU A 678 -22.29 -15.71 19.99
N GLY A 679 -21.99 -15.83 21.28
CA GLY A 679 -20.75 -16.41 21.80
C GLY A 679 -19.49 -15.58 21.47
N VAL A 680 -19.65 -14.31 21.08
CA VAL A 680 -18.56 -13.39 20.74
C VAL A 680 -18.57 -12.18 21.66
N TYR A 681 -17.42 -11.52 21.82
CA TYR A 681 -17.35 -10.22 22.51
C TYR A 681 -17.96 -9.16 21.61
N MET A 682 -18.71 -8.21 22.17
CA MET A 682 -19.27 -7.10 21.40
C MET A 682 -18.28 -5.93 21.36
N VAL A 683 -18.33 -5.13 20.27
CA VAL A 683 -17.55 -3.89 20.18
C VAL A 683 -17.97 -2.95 21.30
N HIS A 684 -19.27 -2.84 21.52
CA HIS A 684 -19.92 -2.05 22.57
C HIS A 684 -21.30 -2.66 22.88
N ASP A 685 -21.94 -2.23 23.98
CA ASP A 685 -23.10 -2.93 24.57
C ASP A 685 -24.29 -3.17 23.61
N ASN A 686 -24.52 -2.26 22.66
CA ASN A 686 -25.66 -2.31 21.73
C ASN A 686 -25.30 -2.66 20.28
N PHE A 687 -24.09 -3.14 19.99
CA PHE A 687 -23.61 -3.33 18.60
C PHE A 687 -24.47 -4.33 17.80
N ASP A 688 -24.95 -5.41 18.43
CA ASP A 688 -25.78 -6.44 17.80
C ASP A 688 -27.19 -5.94 17.42
N THR A 689 -27.61 -4.79 17.94
CA THR A 689 -28.90 -4.15 17.66
C THR A 689 -28.89 -3.21 16.44
N LEU A 690 -27.69 -2.89 15.91
CA LEU A 690 -27.54 -1.99 14.76
C LEU A 690 -28.05 -2.62 13.46
N LEU A 691 -28.31 -1.79 12.45
CA LEU A 691 -28.79 -2.24 11.14
C LEU A 691 -27.66 -2.86 10.31
N ASP A 692 -27.94 -3.87 9.50
CA ASP A 692 -26.96 -4.32 8.51
C ASP A 692 -26.78 -3.27 7.39
N TRP A 693 -25.68 -3.35 6.64
CA TRP A 693 -25.37 -2.41 5.55
C TRP A 693 -26.43 -2.41 4.41
N GLY A 694 -27.01 -3.57 4.12
CA GLY A 694 -27.93 -3.78 2.99
C GLY A 694 -27.24 -4.39 1.77
N ASN A 695 -27.91 -4.29 0.60
CA ASN A 695 -27.51 -4.99 -0.63
C ASN A 695 -26.69 -4.12 -1.62
N ASP A 696 -26.48 -2.84 -1.31
CA ASP A 696 -25.77 -1.92 -2.19
C ASP A 696 -24.27 -1.93 -1.92
N ARG A 697 -23.46 -1.82 -2.98
CA ARG A 697 -22.00 -1.67 -2.84
C ARG A 697 -21.65 -0.33 -2.19
N ALA A 698 -20.83 -0.38 -1.14
CA ALA A 698 -20.38 0.79 -0.42
C ALA A 698 -19.42 1.66 -1.25
N ARG A 699 -19.49 2.97 -1.02
CA ARG A 699 -18.55 3.96 -1.59
C ARG A 699 -17.46 4.25 -0.56
N HIS A 700 -16.23 3.88 -0.91
CA HIS A 700 -15.09 4.02 -0.03
C HIS A 700 -14.30 5.31 -0.31
N PRO A 701 -13.65 5.91 0.72
CA PRO A 701 -13.84 5.58 2.13
C PRO A 701 -15.20 6.09 2.64
N LEU A 702 -15.83 5.36 3.57
CA LEU A 702 -17.22 5.65 3.95
C LEU A 702 -17.38 7.07 4.54
N HIS A 703 -16.45 7.53 5.38
CA HIS A 703 -16.53 8.85 6.01
C HIS A 703 -16.52 10.04 5.03
N LEU A 704 -16.02 9.86 3.80
CA LEU A 704 -16.07 10.90 2.75
C LEU A 704 -17.36 10.83 1.91
N ASN A 705 -18.02 9.67 1.90
CA ASN A 705 -19.14 9.40 0.99
C ASN A 705 -20.51 9.35 1.69
N TYR A 706 -20.54 9.15 3.00
CA TYR A 706 -21.77 9.00 3.78
C TYR A 706 -21.78 9.94 5.00
N HIS A 707 -22.93 10.52 5.28
CA HIS A 707 -23.14 11.28 6.51
C HIS A 707 -22.96 10.35 7.73
N PRO A 708 -22.34 10.78 8.85
CA PRO A 708 -22.10 9.93 10.02
C PRO A 708 -23.33 9.18 10.56
N ILE A 709 -24.52 9.78 10.49
CA ILE A 709 -25.78 9.11 10.89
C ILE A 709 -26.08 7.82 10.12
N HIS A 710 -25.60 7.72 8.87
CA HIS A 710 -25.73 6.52 8.05
C HIS A 710 -24.74 5.44 8.48
N ILE A 711 -23.56 5.85 8.98
CA ILE A 711 -22.47 4.99 9.43
C ILE A 711 -22.77 4.45 10.84
N TYR A 712 -22.97 5.34 11.82
CA TYR A 712 -23.09 5.00 13.25
C TYR A 712 -24.31 4.15 13.63
N ARG A 713 -25.28 4.00 12.72
CA ARG A 713 -26.49 3.19 12.94
C ARG A 713 -26.39 1.80 12.32
N ARG A 714 -25.22 1.42 11.80
CA ARG A 714 -25.00 0.18 11.07
C ARG A 714 -23.92 -0.69 11.68
N LYS A 715 -24.03 -2.00 11.50
CA LYS A 715 -23.02 -3.01 11.85
C LYS A 715 -21.89 -2.98 10.84
N LEU A 716 -20.98 -2.04 10.99
CA LEU A 716 -19.78 -1.90 10.18
C LEU A 716 -18.61 -1.52 11.08
N ILE A 717 -17.42 -1.84 10.61
CA ILE A 717 -16.18 -1.72 11.36
C ILE A 717 -15.09 -1.26 10.39
N ASP A 718 -14.39 -0.17 10.69
CA ASP A 718 -13.14 0.10 9.98
C ASP A 718 -12.00 -0.65 10.65
N VAL A 719 -11.67 -0.28 11.89
CA VAL A 719 -10.65 -0.97 12.69
C VAL A 719 -11.31 -2.00 13.61
N PRO A 720 -11.06 -3.31 13.44
CA PRO A 720 -11.74 -4.35 14.23
C PRO A 720 -11.18 -4.44 15.65
N GLU A 721 -11.64 -3.56 16.52
CA GLU A 721 -11.08 -3.31 17.86
C GLU A 721 -11.12 -4.52 18.79
N VAL A 722 -12.15 -5.37 18.67
CA VAL A 722 -12.21 -6.64 19.41
C VAL A 722 -11.05 -7.54 19.00
N LEU A 723 -10.81 -7.69 17.70
CA LEU A 723 -9.67 -8.48 17.20
C LEU A 723 -8.34 -7.83 17.59
N LEU A 724 -8.22 -6.50 17.48
CA LEU A 724 -7.03 -5.76 17.90
C LEU A 724 -6.71 -6.02 19.38
N GLY A 725 -7.69 -5.87 20.28
CA GLY A 725 -7.50 -6.16 21.70
C GLY A 725 -7.08 -7.61 21.97
N MET A 726 -7.67 -8.58 21.28
CA MET A 726 -7.27 -9.98 21.42
C MET A 726 -5.87 -10.28 20.86
N LEU A 727 -5.39 -9.49 19.90
CA LEU A 727 -4.05 -9.62 19.31
C LEU A 727 -2.97 -8.95 20.17
N LEU A 728 -3.26 -7.78 20.77
CA LEU A 728 -2.34 -7.10 21.68
C LEU A 728 -2.24 -7.80 23.05
N TYR A 729 -3.31 -8.46 23.49
CA TYR A 729 -3.36 -9.18 24.78
C TYR A 729 -3.65 -10.68 24.58
N PRO A 730 -2.76 -11.43 23.90
CA PRO A 730 -3.03 -12.80 23.49
C PRO A 730 -3.18 -13.80 24.66
N ASP A 731 -2.65 -13.47 25.84
CA ASP A 731 -2.74 -14.29 27.06
C ASP A 731 -4.12 -14.23 27.73
N GLU A 732 -4.99 -13.29 27.35
CA GLU A 732 -6.31 -13.09 27.97
C GLU A 732 -7.42 -13.93 27.29
N PHE A 733 -7.13 -14.53 26.13
CA PHE A 733 -8.15 -15.17 25.30
C PHE A 733 -7.68 -16.50 24.69
N ASP A 734 -8.56 -17.48 24.72
CA ASP A 734 -8.32 -18.76 24.08
C ASP A 734 -8.38 -18.66 22.55
N GLN A 735 -7.63 -19.54 21.89
CA GLN A 735 -7.60 -19.63 20.43
C GLN A 735 -8.99 -19.91 19.82
N ARG A 736 -9.85 -20.64 20.53
CA ARG A 736 -11.23 -20.92 20.10
C ARG A 736 -12.08 -19.65 20.06
N ASP A 737 -12.01 -18.84 21.11
CA ASP A 737 -12.73 -17.57 21.18
C ASP A 737 -12.24 -16.62 20.09
N PHE A 738 -10.92 -16.56 19.86
CA PHE A 738 -10.34 -15.75 18.81
C PHE A 738 -10.91 -16.11 17.42
N ARG A 739 -10.96 -17.41 17.09
CA ARG A 739 -11.49 -17.88 15.80
C ARG A 739 -12.98 -17.52 15.64
N GLN A 740 -13.77 -17.65 16.70
CA GLN A 740 -15.20 -17.32 16.66
C GLN A 740 -15.45 -15.82 16.45
N ASN A 741 -14.72 -14.96 17.17
CA ASN A 741 -14.78 -13.51 16.98
C ASN A 741 -14.29 -13.11 15.58
N PHE A 742 -13.21 -13.73 15.08
CA PHE A 742 -12.71 -13.49 13.73
C PHE A 742 -13.77 -13.76 12.66
N GLU A 743 -14.42 -14.92 12.68
CA GLU A 743 -15.44 -15.26 11.68
C GLU A 743 -16.69 -14.36 11.77
N TYR A 744 -17.03 -13.86 12.97
CA TYR A 744 -18.11 -12.89 13.17
C TYR A 744 -17.77 -11.50 12.61
N TYR A 745 -16.56 -11.01 12.85
CA TYR A 745 -16.16 -9.64 12.50
C TYR A 745 -15.63 -9.48 11.07
N LEU A 746 -15.02 -10.51 10.49
CA LEU A 746 -14.51 -10.49 9.11
C LEU A 746 -15.52 -9.96 8.05
N PRO A 747 -16.82 -10.35 8.05
CA PRO A 747 -17.78 -9.83 7.08
C PRO A 747 -18.24 -8.39 7.34
N LEU A 748 -17.93 -7.80 8.51
CA LEU A 748 -18.34 -6.45 8.92
C LEU A 748 -17.26 -5.39 8.65
N CYS A 749 -16.04 -5.80 8.27
CA CYS A 749 -14.91 -4.92 8.06
C CYS A 749 -14.99 -4.19 6.70
N THR A 750 -14.81 -2.87 6.71
CA THR A 750 -14.83 -2.01 5.51
C THR A 750 -13.48 -1.92 4.83
N PHE A 751 -12.39 -2.04 5.59
CA PHE A 751 -11.02 -1.85 5.13
C PHE A 751 -10.78 -0.46 4.54
N ASP A 752 -11.10 0.61 5.26
CA ASP A 752 -10.86 1.98 4.79
C ASP A 752 -9.48 2.52 5.20
N SER A 753 -8.86 1.91 6.22
CA SER A 753 -7.60 2.36 6.80
C SER A 753 -6.47 1.30 6.70
N PRO A 754 -5.18 1.70 6.64
CA PRO A 754 -4.05 0.77 6.72
C PRO A 754 -4.06 -0.12 7.98
N GLU A 755 -4.50 0.43 9.11
CA GLU A 755 -4.60 -0.25 10.40
C GLU A 755 -5.54 -1.45 10.32
N SER A 756 -6.69 -1.30 9.63
CA SER A 756 -7.62 -2.39 9.40
C SER A 756 -6.99 -3.56 8.62
N LEU A 757 -6.17 -3.27 7.59
CA LEU A 757 -5.46 -4.29 6.81
C LEU A 757 -4.43 -5.00 7.67
N PHE A 758 -3.65 -4.26 8.47
CA PHE A 758 -2.68 -4.82 9.39
C PHE A 758 -3.33 -5.79 10.39
N VAL A 759 -4.38 -5.33 11.08
CA VAL A 759 -5.11 -6.15 12.06
C VAL A 759 -5.67 -7.40 11.40
N MET A 760 -6.21 -7.28 10.17
CA MET A 760 -6.80 -8.42 9.48
C MET A 760 -5.77 -9.41 8.94
N VAL A 761 -4.61 -8.95 8.45
CA VAL A 761 -3.49 -9.83 8.06
C VAL A 761 -3.07 -10.70 9.25
N HIS A 762 -2.88 -10.08 10.42
CA HIS A 762 -2.51 -10.78 11.63
C HIS A 762 -3.64 -11.72 12.11
N ALA A 763 -4.88 -11.23 12.14
CA ALA A 763 -6.03 -12.02 12.58
C ALA A 763 -6.30 -13.23 11.68
N LEU A 764 -6.20 -13.08 10.36
CA LEU A 764 -6.39 -14.15 9.39
C LEU A 764 -5.36 -15.27 9.60
N CYS A 765 -4.08 -14.90 9.76
CA CYS A 765 -3.02 -15.87 10.03
C CYS A 765 -3.25 -16.60 11.34
N ARG A 766 -3.57 -15.87 12.42
CA ARG A 766 -3.85 -16.48 13.72
C ARG A 766 -5.06 -17.39 13.69
N ALA A 767 -6.15 -17.01 13.01
CA ALA A 767 -7.40 -17.76 12.99
C ALA A 767 -7.32 -19.02 12.13
N ARG A 768 -6.60 -18.98 11.00
CA ARG A 768 -6.61 -20.04 9.97
C ARG A 768 -5.33 -20.86 9.85
N SER A 769 -4.23 -20.43 10.47
CA SER A 769 -2.95 -21.16 10.45
C SER A 769 -2.55 -21.53 9.01
N SER A 770 -2.35 -22.82 8.70
CA SER A 770 -1.93 -23.31 7.37
C SER A 770 -2.87 -22.96 6.21
N PHE A 771 -4.12 -22.61 6.50
CA PHE A 771 -5.12 -22.20 5.49
C PHE A 771 -5.22 -20.68 5.30
N SER A 772 -4.34 -19.92 5.94
CA SER A 772 -4.33 -18.47 5.81
C SER A 772 -3.98 -18.04 4.37
N GLN A 773 -4.64 -16.99 3.91
CA GLN A 773 -4.36 -16.32 2.63
C GLN A 773 -4.07 -14.82 2.88
N PRO A 774 -2.99 -14.48 3.59
CA PRO A 774 -2.72 -13.11 3.99
C PRO A 774 -2.20 -12.26 2.84
N MET A 775 -1.65 -12.88 1.78
CA MET A 775 -0.89 -12.16 0.77
C MET A 775 -1.67 -11.07 0.01
N PRO A 776 -2.96 -11.23 -0.34
CA PRO A 776 -3.71 -10.13 -0.93
C PRO A 776 -3.71 -8.89 -0.04
N LEU A 777 -4.11 -9.03 1.23
CA LEU A 777 -4.17 -7.91 2.18
C LEU A 777 -2.78 -7.35 2.51
N LEU A 778 -1.78 -8.22 2.69
CA LEU A 778 -0.41 -7.80 2.99
C LEU A 778 0.22 -7.06 1.80
N ARG A 779 -0.02 -7.51 0.56
CA ARG A 779 0.46 -6.80 -0.64
C ARG A 779 -0.24 -5.45 -0.80
N SER A 780 -1.55 -5.39 -0.56
CA SER A 780 -2.30 -4.14 -0.58
C SER A 780 -1.74 -3.15 0.44
N LEU A 781 -1.53 -3.59 1.68
CA LEU A 781 -0.93 -2.78 2.75
C LEU A 781 0.48 -2.30 2.38
N ALA A 782 1.32 -3.20 1.89
CA ALA A 782 2.72 -2.93 1.57
C ALA A 782 2.90 -1.95 0.40
N ASN A 783 1.93 -1.89 -0.52
CA ASN A 783 2.00 -1.10 -1.76
C ASN A 783 1.03 0.10 -1.79
N ILE A 784 0.41 0.47 -0.68
CA ILE A 784 -0.53 1.62 -0.60
C ILE A 784 0.04 2.85 -1.31
N ASP A 785 1.29 3.20 -1.01
CA ASP A 785 1.96 4.37 -1.57
C ASP A 785 2.65 4.09 -2.92
N LEU A 786 3.39 2.98 -3.02
CA LEU A 786 4.19 2.66 -4.21
C LEU A 786 3.34 2.49 -5.47
N ASP A 787 2.16 1.91 -5.36
CA ASP A 787 1.23 1.77 -6.49
C ASP A 787 0.06 2.77 -6.41
N ASN A 788 0.07 3.67 -5.43
CA ASN A 788 -0.98 4.65 -5.19
C ASN A 788 -2.40 4.03 -5.21
N ILE A 789 -2.57 2.85 -4.59
CA ILE A 789 -3.78 2.00 -4.68
C ILE A 789 -5.03 2.75 -4.18
N VAL A 790 -4.83 3.70 -3.27
CA VAL A 790 -5.91 4.48 -2.65
C VAL A 790 -5.99 5.92 -3.17
N TYR A 791 -5.18 6.28 -4.17
CA TYR A 791 -5.12 7.59 -4.82
C TYR A 791 -4.86 8.78 -3.88
N SER A 792 -4.02 8.60 -2.86
CA SER A 792 -3.70 9.65 -1.87
C SER A 792 -2.21 9.91 -1.67
N ALA A 793 -1.30 9.23 -2.37
CA ALA A 793 0.14 9.41 -2.21
C ALA A 793 0.62 10.84 -2.57
N GLU A 794 -0.13 11.57 -3.39
CA GLU A 794 0.10 13.00 -3.66
C GLU A 794 0.02 13.85 -2.38
N GLY A 795 -0.83 13.46 -1.43
CA GLY A 795 -0.96 14.09 -0.11
C GLY A 795 0.10 13.65 0.90
N GLY A 796 1.16 12.98 0.44
CA GLY A 796 2.20 12.40 1.27
C GLY A 796 1.97 10.92 1.56
N LEU A 797 3.04 10.27 2.01
CA LEU A 797 3.07 8.83 2.26
C LEU A 797 2.26 8.46 3.51
N HIS A 798 1.80 7.22 3.60
CA HIS A 798 1.07 6.73 4.76
C HIS A 798 2.04 6.00 5.68
N PHE A 799 2.67 6.71 6.62
CA PHE A 799 3.67 6.08 7.48
C PHE A 799 3.08 4.96 8.34
N SER A 800 1.80 5.00 8.68
CA SER A 800 1.14 3.88 9.36
C SER A 800 1.11 2.61 8.51
N ALA A 801 0.90 2.72 7.19
CA ALA A 801 1.00 1.60 6.25
C ALA A 801 2.44 1.08 6.12
N ILE A 802 3.40 2.00 5.95
CA ILE A 802 4.83 1.71 5.87
C ILE A 802 5.29 0.95 7.13
N ALA A 803 4.94 1.45 8.31
CA ALA A 803 5.36 0.89 9.59
C ALA A 803 4.67 -0.45 9.92
N THR A 804 3.43 -0.67 9.47
CA THR A 804 2.70 -1.91 9.74
C THR A 804 2.97 -3.02 8.72
N THR A 805 3.61 -2.72 7.59
CA THR A 805 3.95 -3.72 6.55
C THR A 805 4.81 -4.86 7.11
N LEU A 806 5.94 -4.54 7.74
CA LEU A 806 6.85 -5.54 8.29
C LEU A 806 6.25 -6.27 9.52
N PRO A 807 5.65 -5.58 10.52
CA PRO A 807 4.87 -6.22 11.57
C PRO A 807 3.75 -7.14 11.05
N GLY A 808 3.11 -6.80 9.93
CA GLY A 808 2.12 -7.65 9.27
C GLY A 808 2.72 -9.00 8.82
N LEU A 809 3.95 -8.98 8.28
CA LEU A 809 4.71 -10.19 7.96
C LEU A 809 5.15 -10.95 9.23
N ILE A 810 5.70 -10.25 10.21
CA ILE A 810 6.26 -10.82 11.45
C ILE A 810 5.19 -11.48 12.32
N PHE A 811 4.13 -10.73 12.67
CA PHE A 811 3.06 -11.21 13.52
C PHE A 811 2.06 -12.10 12.76
N GLY A 812 1.82 -11.81 11.49
CA GLY A 812 0.98 -12.62 10.62
C GLY A 812 1.66 -13.92 10.20
N CYS A 813 2.44 -13.89 9.12
CA CYS A 813 3.05 -15.11 8.55
C CYS A 813 4.12 -15.71 9.48
N GLY A 814 4.95 -14.87 10.10
CA GLY A 814 5.96 -15.31 11.07
C GLY A 814 5.38 -15.88 12.37
N GLY A 815 4.11 -15.60 12.65
CA GLY A 815 3.42 -16.02 13.87
C GLY A 815 4.17 -15.64 15.14
N VAL A 816 4.89 -14.51 15.11
CA VAL A 816 5.61 -14.00 16.26
C VAL A 816 4.60 -13.49 17.29
N ARG A 817 4.78 -13.86 18.55
CA ARG A 817 3.99 -13.32 19.66
C ARG A 817 4.93 -12.84 20.75
N LEU A 818 4.65 -11.64 21.22
CA LEU A 818 5.36 -10.98 22.30
C LEU A 818 4.46 -10.99 23.53
N SER A 819 5.00 -11.40 24.66
CA SER A 819 4.29 -11.38 25.94
C SER A 819 5.30 -11.31 27.09
N HIS A 820 4.79 -11.06 28.29
CA HIS A 820 5.56 -11.18 29.54
C HIS A 820 6.15 -12.60 29.76
N LYS A 821 5.60 -13.64 29.10
CA LYS A 821 6.13 -15.02 29.15
C LYS A 821 7.31 -15.24 28.22
N GLY A 822 7.62 -14.28 27.35
CA GLY A 822 8.73 -14.31 26.40
C GLY A 822 8.29 -14.34 24.94
N LEU A 823 9.24 -14.68 24.07
CA LEU A 823 9.10 -14.70 22.62
C LEU A 823 8.60 -16.07 22.14
N GLN A 824 7.53 -16.07 21.34
CA GLN A 824 7.05 -17.24 20.61
C GLN A 824 7.12 -16.97 19.11
N VAL A 825 7.48 -17.98 18.32
CA VAL A 825 7.60 -17.92 16.86
C VAL A 825 6.91 -19.15 16.27
N ASN A 826 5.79 -18.96 15.56
CA ASN A 826 5.02 -20.04 14.95
C ASN A 826 4.74 -19.74 13.46
N PRO A 827 5.75 -19.87 12.59
CA PRO A 827 5.62 -19.44 11.20
C PRO A 827 4.71 -20.36 10.39
N ILE A 828 4.03 -19.77 9.40
CA ILE A 828 3.25 -20.48 8.37
C ILE A 828 3.82 -20.10 6.99
N LEU A 829 3.81 -21.01 6.02
CA LEU A 829 4.03 -20.63 4.62
C LEU A 829 2.69 -20.55 3.91
N PRO A 830 2.19 -19.34 3.57
CA PRO A 830 0.95 -19.22 2.83
C PRO A 830 1.04 -19.86 1.43
N ALA A 831 -0.11 -20.25 0.89
CA ALA A 831 -0.21 -20.66 -0.51
C ALA A 831 0.33 -19.56 -1.44
N ARG A 832 0.92 -19.96 -2.57
CA ARG A 832 1.60 -19.10 -3.56
C ARG A 832 2.88 -18.39 -3.09
N VAL A 833 3.27 -18.51 -1.82
CA VAL A 833 4.55 -17.95 -1.35
C VAL A 833 5.64 -19.00 -1.52
N GLU A 834 6.67 -18.72 -2.30
CA GLU A 834 7.83 -19.62 -2.46
C GLU A 834 8.69 -19.63 -1.20
N ARG A 835 9.05 -18.43 -0.72
CA ARG A 835 9.79 -18.21 0.52
C ARG A 835 9.56 -16.81 1.05
N TYR A 836 9.79 -16.63 2.34
CA TYR A 836 9.96 -15.31 2.92
C TYR A 836 10.98 -15.33 4.06
N SER A 837 11.54 -14.17 4.36
CA SER A 837 12.40 -13.97 5.52
C SER A 837 12.11 -12.64 6.20
N PHE A 838 12.43 -12.58 7.49
CA PHE A 838 12.47 -11.34 8.25
C PHE A 838 13.47 -11.43 9.41
N THR A 839 13.90 -10.28 9.91
CA THR A 839 14.67 -10.18 11.16
C THR A 839 13.89 -9.51 12.27
N ILE A 840 14.11 -9.96 13.51
CA ILE A 840 13.66 -9.27 14.72
C ILE A 840 14.82 -9.08 15.71
N LYS A 841 14.80 -7.96 16.42
CA LYS A 841 15.64 -7.69 17.59
C LYS A 841 14.86 -8.02 18.85
N TRP A 842 15.47 -8.81 19.73
CA TRP A 842 14.90 -9.15 21.02
C TRP A 842 16.00 -9.38 22.05
N ARG A 843 15.98 -8.64 23.16
CA ARG A 843 16.93 -8.72 24.28
C ARG A 843 18.40 -8.75 23.83
N GLY A 844 18.77 -7.79 22.99
CA GLY A 844 20.15 -7.62 22.48
C GLY A 844 20.56 -8.59 21.37
N ALA A 845 19.70 -9.53 20.98
CA ALA A 845 19.95 -10.47 19.90
C ALA A 845 19.14 -10.14 18.63
N VAL A 846 19.74 -10.45 17.47
CA VAL A 846 19.07 -10.36 16.16
C VAL A 846 18.78 -11.78 15.67
N LEU A 847 17.50 -12.12 15.56
CA LEU A 847 17.02 -13.38 15.00
C LEU A 847 16.57 -13.16 13.56
N ARG A 848 17.14 -13.92 12.61
CA ARG A 848 16.56 -14.09 11.29
C ARG A 848 15.67 -15.33 11.27
N VAL A 849 14.48 -15.18 10.72
CA VAL A 849 13.56 -16.27 10.42
C VAL A 849 13.44 -16.37 8.91
N LEU A 850 13.74 -17.53 8.33
CA LEU A 850 13.52 -17.83 6.92
C LEU A 850 12.61 -19.04 6.80
N VAL A 851 11.58 -18.92 5.97
CA VAL A 851 10.60 -19.98 5.75
C VAL A 851 10.48 -20.24 4.26
N ASP A 852 10.68 -21.48 3.86
CA ASP A 852 10.52 -21.93 2.49
C ASP A 852 9.65 -23.20 2.43
N TYR A 853 9.59 -23.85 1.27
CA TYR A 853 8.84 -25.09 1.09
C TYR A 853 9.31 -26.24 2.00
N VAL A 854 10.60 -26.27 2.33
CA VAL A 854 11.27 -27.39 2.99
C VAL A 854 11.42 -27.16 4.49
N ASN A 855 11.92 -25.99 4.91
CA ASN A 855 12.40 -25.73 6.25
C ASN A 855 11.89 -24.39 6.82
N ILE A 856 11.90 -24.34 8.15
CA ILE A 856 11.92 -23.11 8.94
C ILE A 856 13.33 -22.98 9.49
N THR A 857 14.03 -21.93 9.12
CA THR A 857 15.41 -21.67 9.50
C THR A 857 15.48 -20.49 10.46
N TYR A 858 16.23 -20.67 11.54
CA TYR A 858 16.51 -19.66 12.55
C TYR A 858 18.00 -19.38 12.62
N ASP A 859 18.39 -18.12 12.43
CA ASP A 859 19.78 -17.68 12.55
C ASP A 859 19.92 -16.61 13.63
N LEU A 860 20.92 -16.76 14.49
CA LEU A 860 21.39 -15.72 15.39
C LEU A 860 22.44 -14.88 14.65
N LEU A 861 22.01 -13.76 14.06
CA LEU A 861 22.88 -12.88 13.29
C LEU A 861 23.80 -12.03 14.20
N SER A 862 23.30 -11.65 15.37
CA SER A 862 24.03 -10.87 16.38
C SER A 862 23.48 -11.15 17.78
N GLY A 863 24.26 -10.84 18.82
CA GLY A 863 23.95 -11.11 20.23
C GLY A 863 24.54 -12.43 20.75
N ALA A 864 24.64 -12.55 22.08
CA ALA A 864 25.29 -13.71 22.71
C ALA A 864 24.37 -14.95 22.77
N SER A 865 23.08 -14.75 23.02
CA SER A 865 22.12 -15.83 23.27
C SER A 865 20.68 -15.35 23.09
N LEU A 866 19.82 -16.20 22.51
CA LEU A 866 18.38 -15.97 22.40
C LEU A 866 17.59 -17.24 22.70
N ARG A 867 16.52 -17.12 23.50
CA ARG A 867 15.59 -18.20 23.82
C ARG A 867 14.18 -17.83 23.40
N PHE A 868 13.49 -18.77 22.77
CA PHE A 868 12.12 -18.59 22.32
C PHE A 868 11.39 -19.93 22.18
N ILE A 869 10.08 -19.87 22.02
CA ILE A 869 9.20 -21.02 21.84
C ILE A 869 8.86 -21.17 20.35
N HIS A 870 9.10 -22.34 19.77
CA HIS A 870 8.75 -22.69 18.41
C HIS A 870 7.46 -23.49 18.32
N GLY A 871 6.62 -23.14 17.36
CA GLY A 871 5.49 -23.94 16.94
C GLY A 871 4.33 -23.96 17.94
N ALA A 872 3.21 -24.55 17.53
CA ALA A 872 2.05 -24.78 18.41
C ALA A 872 2.32 -25.81 19.52
N ARG A 873 3.28 -26.74 19.29
CA ARG A 873 3.68 -27.76 20.28
C ARG A 873 4.54 -27.20 21.43
N GLY A 874 5.06 -25.98 21.28
CA GLY A 874 5.77 -25.28 22.35
C GLY A 874 7.21 -25.72 22.55
N GLU A 875 7.92 -26.09 21.47
CA GLU A 875 9.32 -26.54 21.56
C GLU A 875 10.24 -25.38 21.95
N ARG A 876 11.10 -25.58 22.95
CA ARG A 876 12.02 -24.52 23.42
C ARG A 876 13.28 -24.52 22.58
N ILE A 877 13.55 -23.40 21.91
CA ILE A 877 14.77 -23.19 21.14
C ILE A 877 15.71 -22.26 21.90
N HIS A 878 17.01 -22.59 21.88
CA HIS A 878 18.07 -21.75 22.43
C HIS A 878 19.20 -21.63 21.41
N LEU A 879 19.35 -20.45 20.81
CA LEU A 879 20.47 -20.09 19.96
C LEU A 879 21.53 -19.34 20.78
N HIS A 880 22.81 -19.63 20.59
CA HIS A 880 23.90 -18.97 21.31
C HIS A 880 25.26 -19.11 20.62
N THR A 881 26.16 -18.17 20.89
CA THR A 881 27.55 -18.18 20.38
C THR A 881 28.49 -19.10 21.16
N GLY A 882 28.00 -19.70 22.26
CA GLY A 882 28.72 -20.67 23.10
C GLY A 882 28.46 -20.38 24.58
N PHE A 883 28.29 -21.41 25.41
CA PHE A 883 28.09 -21.23 26.86
C PHE A 883 28.71 -22.38 27.65
N GLY A 884 29.74 -22.09 28.46
CA GLY A 884 30.48 -23.12 29.20
C GLY A 884 31.06 -24.19 28.26
N HIS A 885 30.60 -25.44 28.42
CA HIS A 885 30.99 -26.58 27.56
C HIS A 885 30.03 -26.85 26.39
N CYS A 886 28.94 -26.09 26.24
CA CYS A 886 27.98 -26.29 25.14
C CYS A 886 28.52 -25.69 23.83
N PRO A 887 28.52 -26.46 22.72
CA PRO A 887 28.95 -25.96 21.41
C PRO A 887 28.02 -24.86 20.91
N LYS A 888 28.55 -23.92 20.12
CA LYS A 888 27.76 -22.83 19.53
C LYS A 888 26.59 -23.37 18.68
N ILE A 889 25.42 -22.75 18.81
CA ILE A 889 24.24 -23.04 18.00
C ILE A 889 23.71 -21.70 17.51
N THR A 890 24.25 -21.20 16.40
CA THR A 890 23.84 -19.92 15.78
C THR A 890 22.91 -20.11 14.58
N HIS A 891 22.70 -21.35 14.16
CA HIS A 891 21.88 -21.74 13.02
C HIS A 891 21.10 -23.01 13.38
N LEU A 892 19.81 -23.03 13.10
CA LEU A 892 18.94 -24.18 13.29
C LEU A 892 17.91 -24.24 12.15
N ALA A 893 17.86 -25.36 11.44
CA ALA A 893 16.84 -25.64 10.44
C ALA A 893 15.91 -26.74 10.93
N ILE A 894 14.60 -26.47 10.91
CA ILE A 894 13.53 -27.38 11.30
C ILE A 894 12.72 -27.73 10.05
N PRO A 895 12.59 -29.02 9.68
CA PRO A 895 11.74 -29.43 8.58
C PRO A 895 10.29 -29.00 8.82
N ARG A 896 9.62 -28.46 7.78
CA ARG A 896 8.20 -28.14 7.89
C ARG A 896 7.36 -29.40 8.00
N THR A 897 6.34 -29.37 8.86
CA THR A 897 5.33 -30.43 8.93
C THR A 897 4.52 -30.45 7.64
N ARG A 898 4.73 -31.46 6.79
CA ARG A 898 4.10 -31.58 5.45
C ARG A 898 2.83 -32.43 5.43
N LEU A 899 2.73 -33.39 6.35
CA LEU A 899 1.79 -34.51 6.23
C LEU A 899 0.55 -34.25 7.07
N SER A 900 -0.62 -34.43 6.46
CA SER A 900 -1.84 -34.72 7.21
C SER A 900 -1.59 -35.99 8.04
N GLN A 901 -1.81 -35.91 9.34
CA GLN A 901 -1.79 -37.10 10.21
C GLN A 901 -3.11 -37.89 10.12
N VAL A 902 -4.09 -37.36 9.37
CA VAL A 902 -5.46 -37.85 9.34
C VAL A 902 -5.78 -38.56 8.02
N ALA A 903 -5.09 -38.24 6.93
CA ALA A 903 -5.36 -38.82 5.61
C ALA A 903 -4.12 -39.24 4.82
N GLN A 904 -4.30 -40.17 3.88
CA GLN A 904 -3.27 -40.64 2.96
C GLN A 904 -2.84 -39.60 1.91
N PHE A 905 -3.57 -38.49 1.79
CA PHE A 905 -3.30 -37.37 0.89
C PHE A 905 -3.32 -36.04 1.66
N ASP A 906 -2.62 -35.04 1.14
CA ASP A 906 -2.46 -33.73 1.79
C ASP A 906 -3.18 -32.60 1.03
N GLY A 907 -3.62 -32.85 -0.20
CA GLY A 907 -4.35 -31.87 -0.99
C GLY A 907 -5.28 -32.44 -2.04
N VAL A 908 -6.23 -31.60 -2.47
CA VAL A 908 -7.19 -31.89 -3.53
C VAL A 908 -7.26 -30.71 -4.49
N VAL A 909 -7.12 -30.99 -5.79
CA VAL A 909 -7.32 -30.03 -6.87
C VAL A 909 -8.62 -30.35 -7.59
N LEU A 910 -9.51 -29.37 -7.72
CA LEU A 910 -10.81 -29.55 -8.37
C LEU A 910 -10.91 -28.73 -9.64
N LEU A 911 -11.39 -29.34 -10.73
CA LEU A 911 -11.86 -28.59 -11.89
C LEU A 911 -13.16 -27.86 -11.50
N SER A 912 -13.28 -26.58 -11.85
CA SER A 912 -14.44 -25.73 -11.51
C SER A 912 -15.77 -26.34 -11.92
N ASP A 913 -15.77 -27.08 -13.03
CA ASP A 913 -16.96 -27.68 -13.63
C ASP A 913 -17.56 -28.78 -12.74
N CYS A 914 -16.75 -29.39 -11.85
CA CYS A 914 -17.22 -30.37 -10.87
C CYS A 914 -17.91 -29.76 -9.66
N LEU A 915 -17.76 -28.45 -9.41
CA LEU A 915 -18.28 -27.79 -8.21
C LEU A 915 -19.75 -27.41 -8.35
N PHE A 916 -20.18 -27.11 -9.57
CA PHE A 916 -21.46 -26.49 -9.86
C PHE A 916 -22.29 -27.38 -10.76
N ASP A 917 -23.55 -27.64 -10.39
CA ASP A 917 -24.41 -28.49 -11.21
C ASP A 917 -24.74 -27.79 -12.54
N ASN A 918 -24.71 -28.56 -13.64
CA ASN A 918 -25.01 -28.12 -15.00
C ASN A 918 -24.10 -27.00 -15.55
N LEU A 919 -22.91 -26.77 -15.00
CA LEU A 919 -22.04 -25.69 -15.47
C LEU A 919 -21.63 -25.83 -16.95
N LEU A 920 -21.47 -27.06 -17.44
CA LEU A 920 -21.23 -27.34 -18.86
C LEU A 920 -22.40 -26.93 -19.75
N GLU A 921 -23.64 -27.01 -19.26
CA GLU A 921 -24.81 -26.50 -19.98
C GLU A 921 -24.78 -24.96 -20.07
N TYR A 922 -24.38 -24.27 -19.00
CA TYR A 922 -24.15 -22.81 -19.05
C TYR A 922 -23.06 -22.48 -20.07
N SER A 923 -21.96 -23.22 -20.08
CA SER A 923 -20.88 -23.04 -21.04
C SER A 923 -21.35 -23.25 -22.48
N TYR A 924 -22.12 -24.31 -22.75
CA TYR A 924 -22.75 -24.57 -24.06
C TYR A 924 -23.67 -23.42 -24.48
N ARG A 925 -24.59 -22.99 -23.62
CA ARG A 925 -25.53 -21.90 -23.92
C ARG A 925 -24.81 -20.58 -24.22
N SER A 926 -23.72 -20.31 -23.48
CA SER A 926 -22.89 -19.12 -23.69
C SER A 926 -22.24 -19.17 -25.08
N TRP A 927 -21.57 -20.28 -25.41
CA TRP A 927 -20.96 -20.49 -26.72
C TRP A 927 -21.98 -20.47 -27.85
N TYR A 928 -23.16 -21.08 -27.65
CA TYR A 928 -24.26 -21.06 -28.61
C TYR A 928 -24.64 -19.61 -28.94
N LYS A 929 -24.90 -18.77 -27.94
CA LYS A 929 -25.28 -17.37 -28.16
C LYS A 929 -24.17 -16.59 -28.88
N THR A 930 -22.94 -16.66 -28.37
CA THR A 930 -21.79 -15.95 -28.95
C THR A 930 -21.57 -16.32 -30.42
N LEU A 931 -21.58 -17.63 -30.73
CA LEU A 931 -21.41 -18.09 -32.10
C LEU A 931 -22.63 -17.81 -32.97
N GLU A 932 -23.83 -17.86 -32.44
CA GLU A 932 -25.05 -17.58 -33.21
C GLU A 932 -25.10 -16.10 -33.62
N THR A 933 -24.69 -15.18 -32.75
CA THR A 933 -24.52 -13.76 -33.12
C THR A 933 -23.53 -13.60 -34.27
N LEU A 934 -22.37 -14.26 -34.20
CA LEU A 934 -21.40 -14.26 -35.29
C LEU A 934 -21.98 -14.87 -36.58
N PHE A 935 -22.64 -16.03 -36.47
CA PHE A 935 -23.20 -16.72 -37.62
C PHE A 935 -24.34 -15.95 -38.26
N ASP A 936 -25.17 -15.23 -37.50
CA ASP A 936 -26.19 -14.33 -38.03
C ASP A 936 -25.57 -13.22 -38.88
N THR A 937 -24.51 -12.58 -38.39
CA THR A 937 -23.76 -11.58 -39.17
C THR A 937 -23.21 -12.17 -40.45
N TYR A 938 -22.59 -13.36 -40.39
CA TYR A 938 -22.03 -14.02 -41.58
C TYR A 938 -23.11 -14.55 -42.54
N ARG A 939 -24.27 -14.99 -42.06
CA ARG A 939 -25.42 -15.39 -42.90
C ARG A 939 -25.90 -14.19 -43.71
N VAL A 940 -26.00 -13.02 -43.10
CA VAL A 940 -26.41 -11.76 -43.76
C VAL A 940 -25.34 -11.29 -44.74
N LEU A 941 -24.07 -11.24 -44.33
CA LEU A 941 -22.97 -10.72 -45.15
C LEU A 941 -22.66 -11.59 -46.37
N HIS A 942 -22.69 -12.92 -46.22
CA HIS A 942 -22.29 -13.86 -47.27
C HIS A 942 -23.45 -14.55 -47.97
N ASN A 943 -24.69 -14.26 -47.56
CA ASN A 943 -25.93 -14.82 -48.12
C ASN A 943 -25.88 -16.37 -48.27
N ARG A 944 -25.36 -17.05 -47.23
CA ARG A 944 -25.25 -18.51 -47.18
C ARG A 944 -25.82 -19.07 -45.87
N PRO A 945 -26.40 -20.27 -45.87
CA PRO A 945 -26.85 -20.90 -44.64
C PRO A 945 -25.65 -21.36 -43.79
N ILE A 946 -25.63 -20.99 -42.52
CA ILE A 946 -24.66 -21.47 -41.53
C ILE A 946 -25.46 -22.11 -40.39
N PRO A 947 -25.30 -23.42 -40.08
CA PRO A 947 -26.07 -24.05 -39.02
C PRO A 947 -25.60 -23.60 -37.63
N PRO A 948 -26.53 -23.49 -36.65
CA PRO A 948 -26.17 -23.17 -35.26
C PRO A 948 -25.30 -24.26 -34.62
N LEU A 949 -24.71 -23.97 -33.46
CA LEU A 949 -23.99 -24.96 -32.65
C LEU A 949 -24.99 -25.96 -32.05
N THR A 950 -24.70 -27.26 -32.13
CA THR A 950 -25.51 -28.30 -31.46
C THR A 950 -24.83 -28.81 -30.18
N PRO A 951 -25.58 -29.37 -29.21
CA PRO A 951 -24.98 -29.94 -28.00
C PRO A 951 -23.99 -31.06 -28.31
N GLU A 952 -24.30 -31.92 -29.28
CA GLU A 952 -23.43 -33.05 -29.63
C GLU A 952 -22.10 -32.59 -30.22
N GLU A 953 -22.13 -31.55 -31.08
CA GLU A 953 -20.92 -30.97 -31.66
C GLU A 953 -20.10 -30.22 -30.60
N PHE A 954 -20.75 -29.52 -29.67
CA PHE A 954 -20.07 -28.88 -28.54
C PHE A 954 -19.32 -29.90 -27.69
N ILE A 955 -19.97 -31.02 -27.34
CA ILE A 955 -19.34 -32.08 -26.56
C ILE A 955 -18.16 -32.70 -27.33
N GLU A 956 -18.38 -33.07 -28.59
CA GLU A 956 -17.34 -33.73 -29.40
C GLU A 956 -16.13 -32.83 -29.65
N LYS A 957 -16.35 -31.53 -29.93
CA LYS A 957 -15.29 -30.63 -30.39
C LYS A 957 -14.71 -29.74 -29.30
N VAL A 958 -15.50 -29.31 -28.31
CA VAL A 958 -15.07 -28.35 -27.28
C VAL A 958 -14.78 -29.05 -25.95
N VAL A 959 -15.65 -29.96 -25.50
CA VAL A 959 -15.44 -30.68 -24.23
C VAL A 959 -14.30 -31.69 -24.35
N TYR A 960 -14.29 -32.51 -25.42
CA TYR A 960 -13.20 -33.45 -25.71
C TYR A 960 -12.10 -32.84 -26.60
N GLN A 961 -11.93 -31.52 -26.57
CA GLN A 961 -10.89 -30.87 -27.35
C GLN A 961 -9.50 -31.34 -26.91
N CYS A 962 -8.60 -31.48 -27.87
CA CYS A 962 -7.21 -31.87 -27.63
C CYS A 962 -6.32 -30.75 -28.19
N GLU A 963 -5.66 -30.05 -27.28
CA GLU A 963 -4.67 -29.03 -27.61
C GLU A 963 -3.29 -29.67 -27.70
N ASP A 964 -2.50 -29.28 -28.70
CA ASP A 964 -1.09 -29.73 -28.83
C ASP A 964 -0.13 -28.95 -27.90
N GLY A 965 -0.60 -27.83 -27.35
CA GLY A 965 0.21 -26.89 -26.56
C GLY A 965 -0.66 -26.02 -25.64
N GLU A 966 -0.45 -24.70 -25.69
CA GLU A 966 -1.22 -23.72 -24.91
C GLU A 966 -2.71 -23.70 -25.31
N ILE A 967 -3.55 -23.08 -24.48
CA ILE A 967 -5.00 -22.96 -24.73
C ILE A 967 -5.21 -22.17 -26.04
N SER A 968 -5.66 -22.87 -27.09
CA SER A 968 -5.90 -22.26 -28.41
C SER A 968 -7.37 -22.27 -28.83
N PHE A 969 -8.27 -22.81 -28.01
CA PHE A 969 -9.68 -23.01 -28.36
C PHE A 969 -9.82 -23.77 -29.69
N SER A 970 -9.00 -24.81 -29.89
CA SER A 970 -8.94 -25.63 -31.11
C SER A 970 -10.31 -26.20 -31.49
N GLY A 971 -11.12 -26.57 -30.50
CA GLY A 971 -12.49 -27.02 -30.69
C GLY A 971 -13.38 -26.01 -31.41
N ILE A 972 -13.39 -24.78 -30.94
CA ILE A 972 -14.12 -23.66 -31.56
C ILE A 972 -13.53 -23.35 -32.94
N GLY A 973 -12.20 -23.36 -33.07
CA GLY A 973 -11.52 -23.22 -34.36
C GLY A 973 -12.03 -24.23 -35.40
N HIS A 974 -12.15 -25.51 -35.05
CA HIS A 974 -12.68 -26.54 -35.94
C HIS A 974 -14.15 -26.34 -36.31
N ILE A 975 -14.98 -25.91 -35.35
CA ILE A 975 -16.41 -25.58 -35.56
C ILE A 975 -16.54 -24.44 -36.57
N LEU A 976 -15.74 -23.38 -36.43
CA LEU A 976 -15.71 -22.23 -37.33
C LEU A 976 -15.23 -22.63 -38.74
N GLN A 977 -14.13 -23.39 -38.83
CA GLN A 977 -13.58 -23.85 -40.11
C GLN A 977 -14.56 -24.73 -40.89
N ARG A 978 -15.30 -25.63 -40.21
CA ARG A 978 -16.37 -26.44 -40.85
C ARG A 978 -17.50 -25.59 -41.43
N ARG A 979 -17.70 -24.39 -40.89
CA ARG A 979 -18.69 -23.40 -41.36
C ARG A 979 -18.08 -22.40 -42.34
N GLY A 980 -16.81 -22.58 -42.72
CA GLY A 980 -16.08 -21.71 -43.62
C GLY A 980 -15.78 -20.33 -43.04
N VAL A 981 -15.58 -20.24 -41.72
CA VAL A 981 -15.17 -19.03 -41.00
C VAL A 981 -13.74 -19.25 -40.49
N HIS A 982 -12.82 -18.34 -40.82
CA HIS A 982 -11.41 -18.43 -40.45
C HIS A 982 -11.06 -17.23 -39.59
N LEU A 983 -10.84 -17.46 -38.30
CA LEU A 983 -10.40 -16.44 -37.35
C LEU A 983 -9.01 -16.75 -36.84
N GLU A 984 -8.20 -15.73 -36.67
CA GLU A 984 -6.91 -15.85 -36.00
C GLU A 984 -7.09 -16.19 -34.52
N LEU A 985 -6.02 -16.65 -33.84
CA LEU A 985 -6.09 -16.91 -32.41
C LEU A 985 -6.39 -15.64 -31.62
N GLY A 986 -5.67 -14.55 -31.92
CA GLY A 986 -5.73 -13.30 -31.15
C GLY A 986 -4.94 -13.35 -29.86
N THR A 987 -5.23 -12.43 -28.94
CA THR A 987 -4.63 -12.35 -27.60
C THR A 987 -5.70 -12.23 -26.51
N PRO A 988 -5.43 -12.56 -25.24
CA PRO A 988 -6.41 -12.37 -24.15
C PRO A 988 -6.85 -10.91 -23.93
N GLU A 989 -6.08 -9.95 -24.45
CA GLU A 989 -6.35 -8.50 -24.40
C GLU A 989 -7.36 -8.07 -25.46
N ASP A 990 -7.68 -8.93 -26.43
CA ASP A 990 -8.66 -8.65 -27.48
C ASP A 990 -10.04 -8.39 -26.86
N ALA A 991 -10.66 -7.28 -27.22
CA ALA A 991 -12.02 -6.97 -26.78
C ALA A 991 -13.03 -7.99 -27.34
N GLU A 992 -14.18 -8.11 -26.68
CA GLU A 992 -15.26 -9.06 -27.04
C GLU A 992 -15.77 -8.91 -28.48
N ILE A 993 -15.60 -7.72 -29.07
CA ILE A 993 -16.02 -7.37 -30.43
C ILE A 993 -14.98 -7.72 -31.50
N VAL A 994 -13.75 -8.06 -31.11
CA VAL A 994 -12.67 -8.36 -32.06
C VAL A 994 -12.90 -9.77 -32.60
N GLU A 995 -12.91 -9.93 -33.93
CA GLU A 995 -13.12 -11.23 -34.60
C GLU A 995 -11.87 -12.13 -34.53
N THR A 996 -11.45 -12.49 -33.32
CA THR A 996 -10.43 -13.50 -33.04
C THR A 996 -11.03 -14.61 -32.18
N ARG A 997 -10.35 -15.76 -32.09
CA ARG A 997 -10.80 -16.83 -31.16
C ARG A 997 -10.79 -16.35 -29.71
N TYR A 998 -9.82 -15.55 -29.29
CA TYR A 998 -9.81 -14.91 -27.97
C TYR A 998 -10.94 -13.89 -27.81
N GLY A 999 -11.21 -13.04 -28.80
CA GLY A 999 -12.35 -12.12 -28.76
C GLY A 999 -13.69 -12.85 -28.57
N LEU A 1000 -13.91 -13.95 -29.30
CA LEU A 1000 -15.08 -14.82 -29.08
C LEU A 1000 -15.08 -15.50 -27.70
N ALA A 1001 -13.94 -15.95 -27.20
CA ALA A 1001 -13.85 -16.51 -25.86
C ALA A 1001 -14.19 -15.47 -24.78
N ASN A 1002 -13.80 -14.21 -24.97
CA ASN A 1002 -14.13 -13.10 -24.08
C ASN A 1002 -15.62 -12.75 -24.16
N ALA A 1003 -16.22 -12.72 -25.36
CA ALA A 1003 -17.67 -12.58 -25.52
C ALA A 1003 -18.44 -13.73 -24.83
N LYS A 1004 -17.93 -14.96 -24.90
CA LYS A 1004 -18.49 -16.11 -24.16
C LYS A 1004 -18.40 -15.91 -22.65
N VAL A 1005 -17.30 -15.36 -22.15
CA VAL A 1005 -17.11 -15.05 -20.72
C VAL A 1005 -18.12 -14.01 -20.25
N ALA A 1006 -18.39 -12.98 -21.06
CA ALA A 1006 -19.40 -11.96 -20.78
C ALA A 1006 -20.82 -12.57 -20.71
N GLU A 1007 -21.22 -13.36 -21.71
CA GLU A 1007 -22.50 -14.08 -21.74
C GLU A 1007 -22.67 -15.01 -20.53
N MET A 1008 -21.62 -15.76 -20.20
CA MET A 1008 -21.65 -16.65 -19.04
C MET A 1008 -21.78 -15.88 -17.74
N THR A 1009 -21.08 -14.74 -17.62
CA THR A 1009 -21.12 -13.88 -16.43
C THR A 1009 -22.53 -13.32 -16.23
N GLU A 1010 -23.19 -12.84 -17.29
CA GLU A 1010 -24.57 -12.37 -17.22
C GLU A 1010 -25.53 -13.48 -16.77
N MET A 1011 -25.40 -14.69 -17.33
CA MET A 1011 -26.24 -15.83 -16.94
C MET A 1011 -26.02 -16.24 -15.48
N VAL A 1012 -24.77 -16.28 -15.01
CA VAL A 1012 -24.44 -16.61 -13.61
C VAL A 1012 -24.98 -15.55 -12.64
N LEU A 1013 -24.96 -14.26 -13.03
CA LEU A 1013 -25.53 -13.19 -12.21
C LEU A 1013 -27.06 -13.30 -12.09
N MET A 1014 -27.74 -13.67 -13.18
CA MET A 1014 -29.20 -13.81 -13.20
C MET A 1014 -29.67 -15.11 -12.54
N THR A 1015 -28.94 -16.20 -12.72
CA THR A 1015 -29.26 -17.51 -12.17
C THR A 1015 -27.95 -18.22 -11.79
N PRO A 1016 -27.46 -18.02 -10.55
CA PRO A 1016 -26.25 -18.68 -10.09
C PRO A 1016 -26.39 -20.21 -10.15
N PRO A 1017 -25.41 -20.94 -10.69
CA PRO A 1017 -25.47 -22.39 -10.73
C PRO A 1017 -25.38 -22.95 -9.29
N PRO A 1018 -26.19 -23.95 -8.92
CA PRO A 1018 -26.17 -24.50 -7.57
C PRO A 1018 -24.89 -25.30 -7.33
N VAL A 1019 -24.45 -25.33 -6.06
CA VAL A 1019 -23.30 -26.12 -5.63
C VAL A 1019 -23.79 -27.48 -5.13
N ASN A 1020 -23.10 -28.56 -5.53
CA ASN A 1020 -23.44 -29.90 -5.08
C ASN A 1020 -23.30 -30.03 -3.53
N PRO A 1021 -24.38 -30.34 -2.78
CA PRO A 1021 -24.35 -30.34 -1.31
C PRO A 1021 -23.42 -31.41 -0.70
N GLY A 1022 -23.32 -32.57 -1.34
CA GLY A 1022 -22.44 -33.66 -0.89
C GLY A 1022 -20.97 -33.26 -1.04
N LEU A 1023 -20.61 -32.73 -2.21
CA LEU A 1023 -19.25 -32.24 -2.47
C LEU A 1023 -18.90 -31.06 -1.55
N PHE A 1024 -19.81 -30.10 -1.34
CA PHE A 1024 -19.56 -29.00 -0.41
C PHE A 1024 -19.28 -29.49 1.03
N SER A 1025 -20.03 -30.50 1.49
CA SER A 1025 -19.83 -31.11 2.81
C SER A 1025 -18.46 -31.81 2.90
N LEU A 1026 -18.07 -32.52 1.85
CA LEU A 1026 -16.75 -33.14 1.73
C LEU A 1026 -15.63 -32.10 1.78
N LEU A 1027 -15.70 -31.04 0.95
CA LEU A 1027 -14.69 -29.98 0.92
C LEU A 1027 -14.52 -29.32 2.30
N LYS A 1028 -15.62 -29.09 3.01
CA LYS A 1028 -15.58 -28.57 4.38
C LYS A 1028 -14.89 -29.56 5.32
N CYS A 1029 -15.24 -30.84 5.27
CA CYS A 1029 -14.61 -31.89 6.07
C CYS A 1029 -13.09 -31.98 5.81
N LEU A 1030 -12.67 -31.86 4.55
CA LEU A 1030 -11.26 -31.87 4.16
C LEU A 1030 -10.48 -30.70 4.77
N VAL A 1031 -11.00 -29.47 4.67
CA VAL A 1031 -10.37 -28.28 5.26
C VAL A 1031 -10.31 -28.38 6.79
N GLU A 1032 -11.38 -28.86 7.43
CA GLU A 1032 -11.41 -29.05 8.88
C GLU A 1032 -10.35 -30.05 9.39
N ASN A 1033 -9.93 -30.99 8.52
CA ASN A 1033 -8.91 -32.01 8.81
C ASN A 1033 -7.51 -31.69 8.26
N GLY A 1034 -7.24 -30.46 7.80
CA GLY A 1034 -5.88 -30.08 7.41
C GLY A 1034 -5.51 -30.34 5.94
N VAL A 1035 -6.46 -30.72 5.09
CA VAL A 1035 -6.22 -30.99 3.65
C VAL A 1035 -6.35 -29.70 2.83
N ALA A 1036 -5.32 -29.36 2.06
CA ALA A 1036 -5.30 -28.14 1.25
C ALA A 1036 -6.14 -28.29 -0.03
N LEU A 1037 -6.95 -27.28 -0.35
CA LEU A 1037 -7.81 -27.29 -1.53
C LEU A 1037 -7.40 -26.24 -2.56
N ALA A 1038 -7.34 -26.64 -3.83
CA ALA A 1038 -7.21 -25.73 -4.97
C ALA A 1038 -8.35 -25.94 -5.97
N VAL A 1039 -8.74 -24.87 -6.65
CA VAL A 1039 -9.70 -24.92 -7.77
C VAL A 1039 -9.05 -24.41 -9.05
N VAL A 1040 -9.28 -25.11 -10.15
CA VAL A 1040 -8.72 -24.76 -11.46
C VAL A 1040 -9.81 -24.61 -12.51
N SER A 1041 -9.59 -23.76 -13.50
CA SER A 1041 -10.46 -23.63 -14.67
C SER A 1041 -9.61 -23.26 -15.89
N TYR A 1042 -9.95 -23.85 -17.04
CA TYR A 1042 -9.41 -23.42 -18.33
C TYR A 1042 -10.10 -22.13 -18.85
N SER A 1043 -11.11 -21.62 -18.14
CA SER A 1043 -11.86 -20.41 -18.49
C SER A 1043 -11.55 -19.25 -17.55
N ARG A 1044 -11.78 -18.00 -18.00
CA ARG A 1044 -11.61 -16.76 -17.22
C ARG A 1044 -12.81 -16.46 -16.29
N THR A 1045 -13.81 -17.33 -16.22
CA THR A 1045 -15.05 -17.13 -15.43
C THR A 1045 -14.93 -17.54 -13.96
N LEU A 1046 -13.82 -18.17 -13.56
CA LEU A 1046 -13.68 -18.77 -12.22
C LEU A 1046 -13.90 -17.76 -11.09
N LYS A 1047 -13.34 -16.55 -11.21
CA LYS A 1047 -13.47 -15.52 -10.17
C LYS A 1047 -14.94 -15.13 -9.95
N GLN A 1048 -15.71 -14.92 -11.02
CA GLN A 1048 -17.13 -14.62 -10.95
C GLN A 1048 -17.94 -15.79 -10.37
N LEU A 1049 -17.62 -17.03 -10.76
CA LEU A 1049 -18.26 -18.23 -10.22
C LEU A 1049 -18.05 -18.36 -8.71
N LEU A 1050 -16.81 -18.19 -8.24
CA LEU A 1050 -16.49 -18.20 -6.82
C LEU A 1050 -17.15 -17.02 -6.07
N ALA A 1051 -17.20 -15.83 -6.67
CA ALA A 1051 -17.85 -14.67 -6.05
C ALA A 1051 -19.35 -14.89 -5.81
N SER A 1052 -20.03 -15.68 -6.64
CA SER A 1052 -21.44 -16.04 -6.46
C SER A 1052 -21.70 -16.88 -5.20
N ASN A 1053 -20.68 -17.57 -4.66
CA ASN A 1053 -20.79 -18.45 -3.49
C ASN A 1053 -19.66 -18.19 -2.46
N PRO A 1054 -19.75 -17.13 -1.62
CA PRO A 1054 -18.68 -16.73 -0.71
C PRO A 1054 -18.27 -17.78 0.34
N GLN A 1055 -19.15 -18.73 0.68
CA GLN A 1055 -18.82 -19.82 1.60
C GLN A 1055 -17.88 -20.84 0.96
N LEU A 1056 -18.12 -21.17 -0.32
CA LEU A 1056 -17.29 -22.09 -1.10
C LEU A 1056 -15.90 -21.51 -1.35
N THR A 1057 -15.83 -20.22 -1.71
CA THR A 1057 -14.57 -19.51 -1.97
C THR A 1057 -13.62 -19.53 -0.78
N ARG A 1058 -14.13 -19.55 0.45
CA ARG A 1058 -13.30 -19.59 1.67
C ARG A 1058 -12.61 -20.93 1.90
N LEU A 1059 -13.02 -22.00 1.20
CA LEU A 1059 -12.44 -23.34 1.35
C LEU A 1059 -11.16 -23.51 0.52
N PHE A 1060 -11.03 -22.77 -0.59
CA PHE A 1060 -9.89 -22.89 -1.49
C PHE A 1060 -8.74 -21.97 -1.08
N VAL A 1061 -7.55 -22.55 -0.85
CA VAL A 1061 -6.34 -21.79 -0.54
C VAL A 1061 -5.65 -21.22 -1.79
N ALA A 1062 -5.94 -21.79 -2.97
CA ALA A 1062 -5.49 -21.26 -4.25
C ALA A 1062 -6.53 -21.48 -5.36
N SER A 1063 -6.49 -20.61 -6.37
CA SER A 1063 -7.23 -20.76 -7.62
C SER A 1063 -6.33 -20.51 -8.82
N ILE A 1064 -6.63 -21.15 -9.95
CA ILE A 1064 -6.00 -20.90 -11.25
C ILE A 1064 -7.11 -20.81 -12.30
N ASP A 1065 -7.14 -19.72 -13.06
CA ASP A 1065 -8.11 -19.49 -14.14
C ASP A 1065 -7.42 -19.39 -15.50
N GLY A 1066 -8.21 -19.19 -16.56
CA GLY A 1066 -7.69 -19.07 -17.93
C GLY A 1066 -6.76 -17.87 -18.14
N GLU A 1067 -6.84 -16.83 -17.30
CA GLU A 1067 -5.93 -15.68 -17.34
C GLU A 1067 -4.55 -16.11 -16.89
N GLU A 1068 -4.46 -16.74 -15.73
CA GLU A 1068 -3.19 -17.23 -15.22
C GLU A 1068 -2.62 -18.36 -16.08
N ALA A 1069 -3.48 -19.23 -16.62
CA ALA A 1069 -3.06 -20.26 -17.55
C ALA A 1069 -2.36 -19.67 -18.78
N HIS A 1070 -2.84 -18.53 -19.28
CA HIS A 1070 -2.16 -17.80 -20.35
C HIS A 1070 -0.83 -17.20 -19.89
N ASP A 1071 -0.83 -16.46 -18.78
CA ASP A 1071 0.37 -15.79 -18.24
C ASP A 1071 1.53 -16.79 -18.02
N TRP A 1072 1.21 -18.04 -17.66
CA TRP A 1072 2.17 -19.12 -17.39
C TRP A 1072 2.37 -20.12 -18.53
N LYS A 1073 1.77 -19.88 -19.71
CA LYS A 1073 1.85 -20.80 -20.86
C LYS A 1073 1.44 -22.24 -20.51
N ILE A 1074 0.42 -22.37 -19.66
CA ILE A 1074 -0.12 -23.66 -19.23
C ILE A 1074 -0.77 -24.33 -20.43
N LYS A 1075 -0.42 -25.59 -20.63
CA LYS A 1075 -0.99 -26.39 -21.71
C LYS A 1075 -2.46 -26.71 -21.48
N GLY A 1076 -3.23 -26.70 -22.57
CA GLY A 1076 -4.64 -27.07 -22.58
C GLY A 1076 -4.85 -28.58 -22.35
N GLN A 1077 -6.11 -28.99 -22.24
CA GLN A 1077 -6.44 -30.42 -22.18
C GLN A 1077 -5.91 -31.14 -23.43
N PRO A 1078 -5.38 -32.38 -23.32
CA PRO A 1078 -5.40 -33.28 -22.16
C PRO A 1078 -4.16 -33.20 -21.26
N HIS A 1079 -3.35 -32.13 -21.35
CA HIS A 1079 -2.16 -31.98 -20.52
C HIS A 1079 -2.48 -31.73 -19.04
N LEU A 1080 -1.61 -32.19 -18.14
CA LEU A 1080 -1.81 -32.12 -16.68
C LEU A 1080 -1.24 -30.85 -16.04
N ASP A 1081 -0.62 -29.96 -16.83
CA ASP A 1081 0.09 -28.76 -16.40
C ASP A 1081 -0.76 -27.88 -15.45
N LEU A 1082 -2.07 -27.76 -15.71
CA LEU A 1082 -3.00 -27.01 -14.88
C LEU A 1082 -3.10 -27.58 -13.45
N TYR A 1083 -3.17 -28.91 -13.31
CA TYR A 1083 -3.27 -29.59 -12.01
C TYR A 1083 -1.93 -29.60 -11.28
N ILE A 1084 -0.82 -29.73 -12.01
CA ILE A 1084 0.54 -29.67 -11.45
C ILE A 1084 0.77 -28.28 -10.85
N ARG A 1085 0.45 -27.22 -11.60
CA ARG A 1085 0.57 -25.84 -11.11
C ARG A 1085 -0.29 -25.60 -9.86
N ALA A 1086 -1.47 -26.19 -9.79
CA ALA A 1086 -2.35 -26.08 -8.62
C ALA A 1086 -1.74 -26.75 -7.38
N ALA A 1087 -1.19 -27.96 -7.52
CA ALA A 1087 -0.52 -28.68 -6.45
C ALA A 1087 0.72 -27.91 -5.93
N GLU A 1088 1.52 -27.34 -6.84
CA GLU A 1088 2.65 -26.47 -6.51
C GLU A 1088 2.23 -25.24 -5.69
N LYS A 1089 1.14 -24.56 -6.10
CA LYS A 1089 0.62 -23.38 -5.41
C LYS A 1089 0.20 -23.62 -3.97
N ILE A 1090 -0.35 -24.79 -3.69
CA ILE A 1090 -0.81 -25.17 -2.36
C ILE A 1090 0.25 -25.93 -1.56
N HIS A 1091 1.48 -26.04 -2.10
CA HIS A 1091 2.60 -26.70 -1.45
C HIS A 1091 2.38 -28.19 -1.20
N VAL A 1092 1.69 -28.89 -2.10
CA VAL A 1092 1.41 -30.32 -1.98
C VAL A 1092 2.18 -31.10 -3.05
N ASP A 1093 2.85 -32.17 -2.63
CA ASP A 1093 3.49 -33.11 -3.55
C ASP A 1093 2.41 -33.83 -4.39
N THR A 1094 2.59 -33.88 -5.71
CA THR A 1094 1.58 -34.47 -6.61
C THR A 1094 1.22 -35.90 -6.21
N SER A 1095 2.17 -36.70 -5.74
CA SER A 1095 1.92 -38.11 -5.34
C SER A 1095 0.98 -38.25 -4.15
N ARG A 1096 0.78 -37.16 -3.39
CA ARG A 1096 -0.15 -37.03 -2.25
C ARG A 1096 -1.29 -36.06 -2.55
N CYS A 1097 -1.52 -35.74 -3.82
CA CYS A 1097 -2.60 -34.87 -4.27
C CYS A 1097 -3.66 -35.67 -5.04
N LEU A 1098 -4.93 -35.50 -4.67
CA LEU A 1098 -6.06 -35.99 -5.45
C LEU A 1098 -6.48 -34.94 -6.48
N VAL A 1099 -7.00 -35.39 -7.62
CA VAL A 1099 -7.60 -34.51 -8.63
C VAL A 1099 -9.05 -34.94 -8.86
N ILE A 1100 -9.99 -34.01 -8.74
CA ILE A 1100 -11.40 -34.21 -9.06
C ILE A 1100 -11.69 -33.44 -10.35
N SER A 1101 -12.08 -34.15 -11.40
CA SER A 1101 -12.29 -33.58 -12.74
C SER A 1101 -13.40 -34.32 -13.50
N HIS A 1102 -13.61 -33.94 -14.76
CA HIS A 1102 -14.54 -34.56 -15.68
C HIS A 1102 -13.82 -35.04 -16.96
N HIS A 1103 -14.40 -36.03 -17.64
CA HIS A 1103 -14.07 -36.42 -19.02
C HIS A 1103 -12.64 -36.92 -19.21
N LEU A 1104 -12.16 -37.71 -18.24
CA LEU A 1104 -10.80 -38.26 -18.23
C LEU A 1104 -10.64 -39.54 -19.07
N ASP A 1105 -11.67 -39.94 -19.82
CA ASP A 1105 -11.72 -41.18 -20.59
C ASP A 1105 -11.07 -41.09 -21.99
N ARG A 1106 -10.61 -39.90 -22.42
CA ARG A 1106 -10.00 -39.69 -23.75
C ARG A 1106 -8.80 -38.74 -23.70
N GLY A 1107 -7.77 -39.01 -24.50
CA GLY A 1107 -6.63 -38.10 -24.72
C GLY A 1107 -5.58 -38.06 -23.61
N PHE A 1108 -5.92 -38.46 -22.37
CA PHE A 1108 -4.98 -38.46 -21.25
C PHE A 1108 -4.00 -39.64 -21.26
N ASN A 1109 -2.78 -39.39 -20.78
CA ASN A 1109 -1.71 -40.39 -20.68
C ASN A 1109 -1.65 -41.00 -19.26
N ALA A 1110 -1.79 -42.33 -19.14
CA ALA A 1110 -1.81 -43.02 -17.85
C ALA A 1110 -0.53 -42.83 -17.02
N LYS A 1111 0.64 -42.83 -17.67
CA LYS A 1111 1.95 -42.66 -17.01
C LYS A 1111 2.06 -41.27 -16.39
N GLU A 1112 1.68 -40.21 -17.10
CA GLU A 1112 1.65 -38.86 -16.53
C GLU A 1112 0.64 -38.75 -15.38
N MET A 1113 -0.54 -39.35 -15.52
CA MET A 1113 -1.55 -39.34 -14.46
C MET A 1113 -1.08 -40.07 -13.19
N SER A 1114 -0.20 -41.06 -13.32
CA SER A 1114 0.34 -41.80 -12.17
C SER A 1114 1.14 -40.95 -11.18
N ARG A 1115 1.56 -39.74 -11.58
CA ARG A 1115 2.23 -38.74 -10.73
C ARG A 1115 1.34 -38.18 -9.62
N PHE A 1116 0.02 -38.24 -9.79
CA PHE A 1116 -0.96 -37.84 -8.78
C PHE A 1116 -1.39 -39.01 -7.91
N ARG A 1117 -1.90 -38.78 -6.69
CA ARG A 1117 -2.41 -39.89 -5.86
C ARG A 1117 -3.50 -40.67 -6.60
N MET A 1118 -4.49 -39.97 -7.15
CA MET A 1118 -5.56 -40.54 -7.98
C MET A 1118 -6.33 -39.42 -8.66
N PHE A 1119 -6.86 -39.69 -9.85
CA PHE A 1119 -7.88 -38.87 -10.49
C PHE A 1119 -9.27 -39.46 -10.23
N ILE A 1120 -10.22 -38.60 -9.87
CA ILE A 1120 -11.62 -38.93 -9.68
C ILE A 1120 -12.39 -38.26 -10.80
N ASP A 1121 -12.92 -39.06 -11.72
CA ASP A 1121 -13.80 -38.59 -12.81
C ASP A 1121 -15.24 -38.58 -12.32
N VAL A 1122 -15.76 -37.38 -12.06
CA VAL A 1122 -17.13 -37.19 -11.61
C VAL A 1122 -18.08 -37.28 -12.80
N GLU A 1123 -19.23 -37.91 -12.62
CA GLU A 1123 -20.24 -37.96 -13.67
C GLU A 1123 -20.84 -36.57 -13.95
N ASP A 1124 -20.83 -36.15 -15.22
CA ASP A 1124 -21.58 -34.99 -15.71
C ASP A 1124 -22.82 -35.45 -16.52
N PRO A 1125 -24.06 -35.14 -16.08
CA PRO A 1125 -25.29 -35.56 -16.75
C PRO A 1125 -25.48 -34.98 -18.15
N PHE A 1126 -24.94 -33.80 -18.42
CA PHE A 1126 -25.08 -33.14 -19.73
C PHE A 1126 -24.36 -33.95 -20.82
N VAL A 1127 -23.18 -34.49 -20.49
CA VAL A 1127 -22.41 -35.38 -21.38
C VAL A 1127 -22.89 -36.82 -21.30
N SER A 1128 -23.07 -37.39 -20.10
CA SER A 1128 -23.35 -38.83 -19.93
C SER A 1128 -24.69 -39.27 -20.52
N SER A 1129 -25.66 -38.36 -20.62
CA SER A 1129 -26.95 -38.61 -21.29
C SER A 1129 -26.86 -38.66 -22.82
N ARG A 1130 -25.77 -38.15 -23.42
CA ARG A 1130 -25.60 -38.00 -24.88
C ARG A 1130 -24.45 -38.84 -25.44
N PHE A 1131 -23.40 -39.08 -24.66
CA PHE A 1131 -22.23 -39.85 -25.06
C PHE A 1131 -21.92 -40.94 -24.03
N PRO A 1132 -21.70 -42.21 -24.46
CA PRO A 1132 -21.24 -43.26 -23.58
C PRO A 1132 -19.77 -43.04 -23.19
N SER A 1133 -19.43 -43.35 -21.95
CA SER A 1133 -18.05 -43.31 -21.44
C SER A 1133 -17.16 -44.34 -22.12
N SER A 1134 -15.94 -43.93 -22.48
CA SER A 1134 -14.89 -44.81 -23.01
C SER A 1134 -14.13 -45.49 -21.86
N PRO A 1135 -13.36 -46.57 -22.10
CA PRO A 1135 -12.45 -47.11 -21.10
C PRO A 1135 -11.37 -46.09 -20.72
N TYR A 1136 -11.10 -45.94 -19.41
CA TYR A 1136 -10.05 -45.04 -18.92
C TYR A 1136 -8.64 -45.50 -19.33
N PRO A 1137 -7.69 -44.55 -19.45
CA PRO A 1137 -6.28 -44.90 -19.64
C PRO A 1137 -5.76 -45.73 -18.47
N THR A 1138 -5.02 -46.80 -18.78
CA THR A 1138 -4.43 -47.73 -17.78
C THR A 1138 -2.94 -47.84 -18.00
N LEU A 1139 -2.19 -48.07 -16.92
CA LEU A 1139 -0.75 -48.30 -16.99
C LEU A 1139 -0.48 -49.67 -17.64
N THR A 1140 0.52 -49.70 -18.52
CA THR A 1140 1.08 -50.97 -19.00
C THR A 1140 1.84 -51.67 -17.87
N PRO A 1141 2.07 -53.00 -17.94
CA PRO A 1141 2.83 -53.71 -16.91
C PRO A 1141 4.23 -53.15 -16.66
N GLU A 1142 4.91 -52.66 -17.71
CA GLU A 1142 6.22 -52.01 -17.61
C GLU A 1142 6.12 -50.67 -16.86
N GLU A 1143 5.14 -49.83 -17.21
CA GLU A 1143 4.90 -48.56 -16.52
C GLU A 1143 4.47 -48.76 -15.06
N SER A 1144 3.68 -49.79 -14.75
CA SER A 1144 3.32 -50.15 -13.38
C SER A 1144 4.53 -50.55 -12.53
N GLN A 1145 5.52 -51.22 -13.12
CA GLN A 1145 6.78 -51.54 -12.44
C GLN A 1145 7.65 -50.29 -12.26
N GLU A 1146 7.80 -49.46 -13.29
CA GLU A 1146 8.58 -48.21 -13.24
C GLU A 1146 8.03 -47.22 -12.20
N THR A 1147 6.71 -47.07 -12.15
CA THR A 1147 6.02 -46.14 -11.25
C THR A 1147 5.78 -46.75 -9.86
N GLY A 1148 5.95 -48.07 -9.70
CA GLY A 1148 5.58 -48.81 -8.50
C GLY A 1148 4.07 -48.81 -8.23
N ARG A 1149 3.23 -48.50 -9.23
CA ARG A 1149 1.78 -48.32 -9.09
C ARG A 1149 1.01 -49.42 -9.83
N TYR A 1150 0.28 -50.21 -9.05
CA TYR A 1150 -0.57 -51.30 -9.55
C TYR A 1150 -2.08 -51.00 -9.47
N ASN A 1151 -2.46 -49.93 -8.77
CA ASN A 1151 -3.84 -49.49 -8.64
C ASN A 1151 -4.23 -48.57 -9.80
N PRO A 1152 -5.54 -48.48 -10.15
CA PRO A 1152 -6.01 -47.59 -11.21
C PRO A 1152 -5.58 -46.12 -11.00
N VAL A 1153 -5.32 -45.43 -12.11
CA VAL A 1153 -4.98 -44.00 -12.12
C VAL A 1153 -6.23 -43.11 -12.10
N VAL A 1154 -7.35 -43.62 -12.61
CA VAL A 1154 -8.67 -42.96 -12.59
C VAL A 1154 -9.70 -43.83 -11.89
N CYS A 1155 -10.49 -43.22 -11.00
CA CYS A 1155 -11.68 -43.80 -10.40
C CYS A 1155 -12.90 -43.01 -10.88
N ARG A 1156 -13.97 -43.71 -11.26
CA ARG A 1156 -15.23 -43.07 -11.68
C ARG A 1156 -16.16 -42.88 -10.49
N LEU A 1157 -16.69 -41.68 -10.33
CA LEU A 1157 -17.61 -41.32 -9.26
C LEU A 1157 -18.97 -40.90 -9.84
N LYS A 1158 -20.02 -41.65 -9.53
CA LYS A 1158 -21.40 -41.26 -9.88
C LYS A 1158 -21.87 -40.15 -8.95
N LEU A 1159 -22.67 -39.21 -9.48
CA LEU A 1159 -23.22 -38.10 -8.68
C LEU A 1159 -24.02 -38.59 -7.46
N SER A 1160 -24.72 -39.72 -7.57
CA SER A 1160 -25.49 -40.31 -6.47
C SER A 1160 -24.64 -40.96 -5.38
N GLN A 1161 -23.33 -41.05 -5.56
CA GLN A 1161 -22.38 -41.72 -4.67
C GLN A 1161 -21.26 -40.78 -4.20
N ILE A 1162 -21.42 -39.46 -4.34
CA ILE A 1162 -20.41 -38.49 -3.88
C ILE A 1162 -20.19 -38.66 -2.37
N PRO A 1163 -18.95 -38.92 -1.92
CA PRO A 1163 -18.64 -39.01 -0.50
C PRO A 1163 -18.86 -37.66 0.17
N SER A 1164 -19.28 -37.71 1.43
CA SER A 1164 -19.56 -36.54 2.26
C SER A 1164 -18.51 -36.33 3.36
N THR A 1165 -17.68 -37.35 3.61
CA THR A 1165 -16.63 -37.36 4.62
C THR A 1165 -15.27 -37.77 4.05
N ILE A 1166 -14.20 -37.45 4.78
CA ILE A 1166 -12.84 -37.85 4.40
C ILE A 1166 -12.65 -39.38 4.40
N ASP A 1167 -13.27 -40.08 5.35
CA ASP A 1167 -13.18 -41.55 5.46
C ASP A 1167 -13.84 -42.25 4.25
N GLU A 1168 -15.03 -41.79 3.83
CA GLU A 1168 -15.72 -42.30 2.63
C GLU A 1168 -14.89 -42.05 1.36
N LEU A 1169 -14.20 -40.90 1.28
CA LEU A 1169 -13.30 -40.59 0.18
C LEU A 1169 -12.06 -41.49 0.19
N GLU A 1170 -11.51 -41.80 1.37
CA GLU A 1170 -10.38 -42.74 1.50
C GLU A 1170 -10.76 -44.16 1.11
N ASP A 1171 -11.92 -44.65 1.55
CA ASP A 1171 -12.41 -45.98 1.17
C ASP A 1171 -12.56 -46.11 -0.35
N LEU A 1172 -13.07 -45.06 -1.01
CA LEU A 1172 -13.14 -44.98 -2.47
C LEU A 1172 -11.75 -45.01 -3.13
N VAL A 1173 -10.78 -44.27 -2.59
CA VAL A 1173 -9.40 -44.23 -3.12
C VAL A 1173 -8.67 -45.58 -2.91
N ASP A 1174 -8.97 -46.29 -1.82
CA ASP A 1174 -8.43 -47.61 -1.51
C ASP A 1174 -9.13 -48.75 -2.26
N GLY A 1175 -10.23 -48.47 -2.97
CA GLY A 1175 -11.03 -49.47 -3.66
C GLY A 1175 -11.82 -50.39 -2.71
N ARG A 1176 -12.05 -49.94 -1.48
CA ARG A 1176 -12.98 -50.57 -0.54
C ARG A 1176 -14.38 -50.13 -0.91
N SER A 1177 -15.32 -51.07 -1.05
CA SER A 1177 -16.68 -50.78 -1.50
C SER A 1177 -17.36 -49.79 -0.55
N VAL A 1178 -17.70 -48.60 -1.07
CA VAL A 1178 -18.56 -47.58 -0.44
C VAL A 1178 -20.03 -47.94 -0.62
#